data_AF-M4B5M4-F1
#
_entry.id   AF-M4B5M4-F1
#
_cell.length_a   1.000
_cell.length_b   1.000
_cell.length_c   1.000
_cell.angle_alpha   90.00
_cell.angle_beta   90.00
_cell.angle_gamma   90.00
#
_symmetry.space_group_name_H-M   'P 1'
#
loop_
_entity.id
_entity.type
_entity.pdbx_description
1 polymer ?
#
loop_
_entity_poly.entity_id
_entity_poly.type
_entity_poly.pdbx_seq_one_letter_code
_entity_poly.pdbx_strand_id
1 'polypeptide(L)'
;MNLEQINEQSGGNWALKLNNLQTVLRAVELFYTDELGQVCHADELVDPLVIAKENTVHEVCKLTELLLGCAVQCPNKSEYIHPIMQMAASEQASLMRAIEKLMHRFQPTSPGVASNPGRRDSVGHGASFDEITPPSSSTLVSASIAGSSAEELAAQLAQALERSSSMELRYLDMEREKRELTERFERTLTEHRELVGKYTVLESERDQLRGERQNTLTRDNKKIQQIVDNEVHALQMQLEEKDLELNRVKRESGERLMMLENEVRRQADELDISRSKLGTLNKLEATMIKYKKKLEEMNLLRGQVRELETFNAQYLDKVVDLESTIKTMPGLKNLVEKYKNQVVELETANVQASSNLNVKEQKIKRLQEELDSALGGKEFLESQMEELRTQLASIQYREGNDDSMSAGESSATNGGGLSADMLLGRDSVIGMRERVARLERENTELKSGNVDAGQAELANELDMAMKSKESLQVSLFQMQKQNDQLSEDLRNARIQNEQLQQMLALIQQGQPQAQPQQQQQQWRSAPDGPEPMQVSNDMAAGESLAVTGTVGFASAATLEAGIAGGPGVPLQAPVPIAGSVVVTSSNNALSSAQIAEYQDKLGKLEIEAEAVDSLRATVTELTKRLKEKESTINELSEQRAKLENYTKKTLHAVQTKYMVAVSSHRNQVNEKQERVDFLEKKMKEVRASYSREQALMMSSFYEIGTEMQRRPGSWLANKRTEERAKRRQGA
;
A
#
# COMPACT_ATOMS: atom_id res chain seq x y z
N MET A 1 -37.15 22.30 19.20
CA MET A 1 -35.89 21.51 19.32
C MET A 1 -36.18 20.19 20.01
N ASN A 2 -35.53 19.08 19.63
CA ASN A 2 -35.62 17.84 20.43
C ASN A 2 -34.61 17.88 21.59
N LEU A 3 -35.11 18.19 22.77
CA LEU A 3 -34.37 18.04 24.04
C LEU A 3 -34.02 16.55 24.32
N GLU A 4 -34.67 15.62 23.63
CA GLU A 4 -34.36 14.17 23.62
C GLU A 4 -32.93 13.83 23.14
N GLN A 5 -32.20 14.77 22.53
CA GLN A 5 -30.81 14.58 22.11
C GLN A 5 -29.80 14.78 23.26
N ILE A 6 -30.24 15.21 24.45
CA ILE A 6 -29.38 15.39 25.62
C ILE A 6 -28.93 14.03 26.15
N ASN A 7 -27.62 13.77 26.14
CA ASN A 7 -27.08 12.51 26.62
C ASN A 7 -26.97 12.48 28.15
N GLU A 8 -27.85 11.73 28.81
CA GLU A 8 -27.87 11.56 30.28
C GLU A 8 -26.57 10.93 30.83
N GLN A 9 -25.92 10.05 30.06
CA GLN A 9 -24.67 9.39 30.47
C GLN A 9 -23.41 10.20 30.12
N SER A 10 -23.41 11.49 30.47
CA SER A 10 -22.27 12.42 30.31
C SER A 10 -21.09 12.17 31.28
N GLY A 11 -20.93 10.92 31.75
CA GLY A 11 -20.02 10.52 32.83
C GLY A 11 -18.57 10.97 32.61
N GLY A 12 -18.07 11.85 33.48
CA GLY A 12 -16.71 12.41 33.44
C GLY A 12 -16.34 13.28 32.21
N ASN A 13 -17.07 13.18 31.11
CA ASN A 13 -16.70 13.75 29.82
C ASN A 13 -17.21 15.19 29.68
N TRP A 14 -16.36 16.15 30.05
CA TRP A 14 -16.65 17.58 29.96
C TRP A 14 -17.06 18.05 28.55
N ALA A 15 -16.60 17.39 27.47
CA ALA A 15 -16.96 17.77 26.11
C ALA A 15 -18.42 17.40 25.77
N LEU A 16 -18.92 16.26 26.26
CA LEU A 16 -20.34 15.91 26.16
C LEU A 16 -21.21 16.82 27.04
N LYS A 17 -20.74 17.17 28.24
CA LYS A 17 -21.43 18.13 29.11
C LYS A 17 -21.56 19.50 28.44
N LEU A 18 -20.49 20.00 27.83
CA LEU A 18 -20.48 21.27 27.09
C LEU A 18 -21.51 21.28 25.95
N ASN A 19 -21.57 20.19 25.16
CA ASN A 19 -22.53 20.06 24.06
C ASN A 19 -23.99 20.02 24.55
N ASN A 20 -24.26 19.25 25.62
CA ASN A 20 -25.57 19.22 26.29
C ASN A 20 -25.96 20.63 26.79
N LEU A 21 -25.04 21.35 27.45
CA LEU A 21 -25.29 22.69 28.00
C LEU A 21 -25.55 23.73 26.90
N GLN A 22 -24.79 23.71 25.80
CA GLN A 22 -25.05 24.55 24.63
C GLN A 22 -26.41 24.25 23.98
N THR A 23 -26.84 22.99 23.99
CA THR A 23 -28.16 22.59 23.50
C THR A 23 -29.29 23.13 24.39
N VAL A 24 -29.11 23.09 25.72
CA VAL A 24 -30.05 23.68 26.70
C VAL A 24 -30.10 25.21 26.57
N LEU A 25 -28.95 25.89 26.51
CA LEU A 25 -28.89 27.35 26.35
C LEU A 25 -29.60 27.81 25.08
N ARG A 26 -29.34 27.17 23.93
CA ARG A 26 -30.01 27.52 22.68
C ARG A 26 -31.51 27.24 22.69
N ALA A 27 -31.96 26.21 23.41
CA ALA A 27 -33.39 25.96 23.63
C ALA A 27 -34.03 27.06 24.50
N VAL A 28 -33.31 27.59 25.49
CA VAL A 28 -33.74 28.74 26.31
C VAL A 28 -33.81 30.03 25.47
N GLU A 29 -32.80 30.33 24.65
CA GLU A 29 -32.82 31.51 23.76
C GLU A 29 -34.00 31.49 22.78
N LEU A 30 -34.29 30.34 22.18
CA LEU A 30 -35.48 30.15 21.36
C LEU A 30 -36.77 30.37 22.14
N PHE A 31 -36.88 29.87 23.38
CA PHE A 31 -38.07 30.10 24.20
C PHE A 31 -38.29 31.59 24.51
N TYR A 32 -37.25 32.34 24.90
CA TYR A 32 -37.37 33.78 25.12
C TYR A 32 -37.72 34.56 23.83
N THR A 33 -37.18 34.14 22.68
CA THR A 33 -37.40 34.81 21.40
C THR A 33 -38.79 34.50 20.82
N ASP A 34 -39.16 33.23 20.75
CA ASP A 34 -40.34 32.74 20.02
C ASP A 34 -41.63 32.82 20.86
N GLU A 35 -41.57 32.48 22.15
CA GLU A 35 -42.77 32.44 23.04
C GLU A 35 -42.95 33.74 23.85
N LEU A 36 -41.85 34.40 24.24
CA LEU A 36 -41.89 35.60 25.09
C LEU A 36 -41.66 36.92 24.32
N GLY A 37 -41.19 36.87 23.07
CA GLY A 37 -40.89 38.07 22.27
C GLY A 37 -39.79 38.95 22.87
N GLN A 38 -38.90 38.38 23.69
CA GLN A 38 -37.83 39.06 24.42
C GLN A 38 -36.48 38.63 23.86
N VAL A 39 -35.58 39.59 23.59
CA VAL A 39 -34.21 39.27 23.16
C VAL A 39 -33.40 38.82 24.37
N CYS A 40 -33.02 37.54 24.38
CA CYS A 40 -32.15 36.96 25.40
C CYS A 40 -30.88 36.38 24.75
N HIS A 41 -29.72 36.96 25.08
CA HIS A 41 -28.41 36.42 24.73
C HIS A 41 -27.93 35.53 25.89
N ALA A 42 -28.28 34.24 25.87
CA ALA A 42 -27.96 33.33 26.96
C ALA A 42 -26.46 33.01 27.00
N ASP A 43 -25.80 32.96 25.84
CA ASP A 43 -24.34 32.79 25.70
C ASP A 43 -23.52 33.96 26.33
N GLU A 44 -24.12 35.15 26.53
CA GLU A 44 -23.48 36.26 27.26
C GLU A 44 -23.72 36.22 28.79
N LEU A 45 -24.72 35.46 29.22
CA LEU A 45 -25.19 35.43 30.61
C LEU A 45 -24.69 34.23 31.41
N VAL A 46 -24.36 33.13 30.73
CA VAL A 46 -23.88 31.87 31.30
C VAL A 46 -22.72 31.36 30.45
N ASP A 47 -21.58 31.05 31.05
CA ASP A 47 -20.49 30.35 30.34
C ASP A 47 -20.62 28.82 30.49
N PRO A 48 -21.07 28.08 29.45
CA PRO A 48 -21.19 26.63 29.54
C PRO A 48 -19.85 25.90 29.61
N LEU A 49 -18.72 26.54 29.25
CA LEU A 49 -17.37 25.96 29.37
C LEU A 49 -16.93 25.88 30.84
N VAL A 50 -17.21 26.91 31.63
CA VAL A 50 -16.93 26.95 33.07
C VAL A 50 -17.77 25.90 33.80
N ILE A 51 -19.07 25.80 33.48
CA ILE A 51 -19.93 24.75 34.05
C ILE A 51 -19.41 23.35 33.68
N ALA A 52 -19.03 23.12 32.42
CA ALA A 52 -18.59 21.81 31.94
C ALA A 52 -17.26 21.33 32.56
N LYS A 53 -16.33 22.25 32.87
CA LYS A 53 -14.99 21.93 33.39
C LYS A 53 -14.82 22.08 34.89
N GLU A 54 -15.35 23.14 35.48
CA GLU A 54 -15.09 23.54 36.87
C GLU A 54 -16.27 23.25 37.80
N ASN A 55 -17.47 23.01 37.25
CA ASN A 55 -18.70 22.75 37.99
C ASN A 55 -19.03 23.84 39.03
N THR A 56 -18.71 25.10 38.68
CA THR A 56 -18.84 26.27 39.54
C THR A 56 -20.31 26.56 39.85
N VAL A 57 -20.67 26.46 41.14
CA VAL A 57 -22.04 26.65 41.64
C VAL A 57 -22.65 27.98 41.16
N HIS A 58 -21.84 29.05 41.07
CA HIS A 58 -22.32 30.37 40.64
C HIS A 58 -22.85 30.40 39.20
N GLU A 59 -22.16 29.76 38.23
CA GLU A 59 -22.64 29.68 36.85
C GLU A 59 -23.86 28.76 36.71
N VAL A 60 -23.89 27.67 37.49
CA VAL A 60 -25.07 26.80 37.58
C VAL A 60 -26.28 27.59 38.12
N CYS A 61 -26.09 28.45 39.12
CA CYS A 61 -27.14 29.34 39.62
C CYS A 61 -27.66 30.32 38.54
N LYS A 62 -26.80 30.88 37.69
CA LYS A 62 -27.25 31.74 36.57
C LYS A 62 -28.08 30.97 35.54
N LEU A 63 -27.66 29.75 35.21
CA LEU A 63 -28.42 28.87 34.32
C LEU A 63 -29.79 28.50 34.91
N THR A 64 -29.86 28.22 36.21
CA THR A 64 -31.15 27.94 36.88
C THR A 64 -32.00 29.19 37.08
N GLU A 65 -31.43 30.39 37.24
CA GLU A 65 -32.19 31.66 37.19
C GLU A 65 -32.89 31.82 35.83
N LEU A 66 -32.19 31.58 34.70
CA LEU A 66 -32.79 31.68 33.36
C LEU A 66 -33.91 30.66 33.13
N LEU A 67 -33.72 29.41 33.58
CA LEU A 67 -34.72 28.34 33.51
C LEU A 67 -35.95 28.62 34.40
N LEU A 68 -35.73 29.20 35.59
CA LEU A 68 -36.81 29.68 36.46
C LEU A 68 -37.63 30.76 35.76
N GLY A 69 -36.98 31.68 35.04
CA GLY A 69 -37.64 32.67 34.21
C GLY A 69 -38.54 32.05 33.12
N CYS A 70 -38.08 30.98 32.46
CA CYS A 70 -38.92 30.23 31.51
C CYS A 70 -40.13 29.62 32.21
N ALA A 71 -39.94 28.98 33.37
CA ALA A 71 -40.99 28.29 34.12
C ALA A 71 -42.09 29.23 34.67
N VAL A 72 -41.76 30.48 35.02
CA VAL A 72 -42.76 31.45 35.52
C VAL A 72 -43.42 32.28 34.42
N GLN A 73 -42.86 32.32 33.21
CA GLN A 73 -43.42 33.05 32.06
C GLN A 73 -44.12 32.15 31.03
N CYS A 74 -44.01 30.81 31.13
CA CYS A 74 -44.67 29.89 30.20
C CYS A 74 -46.22 29.90 30.31
N PRO A 75 -46.94 29.37 29.29
CA PRO A 75 -48.39 29.27 29.32
C PRO A 75 -48.95 28.53 30.56
N ASN A 76 -48.23 27.51 31.05
CA ASN A 76 -48.59 26.67 32.20
C ASN A 76 -48.03 27.16 33.54
N LYS A 77 -47.58 28.43 33.65
CA LYS A 77 -46.89 28.98 34.84
C LYS A 77 -47.53 28.70 36.19
N SER A 78 -48.84 28.50 36.27
CA SER A 78 -49.55 28.11 37.51
C SER A 78 -49.04 26.80 38.12
N GLU A 79 -48.61 25.84 37.29
CA GLU A 79 -48.08 24.54 37.74
C GLU A 79 -46.73 24.70 38.45
N TYR A 80 -45.92 25.70 38.09
CA TYR A 80 -44.63 26.00 38.69
C TYR A 80 -44.72 27.01 39.84
N ILE A 81 -45.63 27.98 39.76
CA ILE A 81 -45.84 28.99 40.81
C ILE A 81 -46.48 28.38 42.07
N HIS A 82 -47.41 27.42 41.92
CA HIS A 82 -48.11 26.85 43.07
C HIS A 82 -47.19 26.09 44.05
N PRO A 83 -46.24 25.24 43.61
CA PRO A 83 -45.20 24.68 44.48
C PRO A 83 -44.34 25.74 45.17
N ILE A 84 -43.93 26.80 44.46
CA ILE A 84 -43.11 27.90 45.04
C ILE A 84 -43.86 28.59 46.20
N MET A 85 -45.18 28.71 46.12
CA MET A 85 -46.02 29.24 47.21
C MET A 85 -46.18 28.29 48.42
N GLN A 86 -45.83 27.01 48.28
CA GLN A 86 -45.88 26.02 49.37
C GLN A 86 -44.51 25.84 50.06
N MET A 87 -43.45 26.46 49.55
CA MET A 87 -42.10 26.43 50.14
C MET A 87 -42.01 27.29 51.41
N ALA A 88 -40.91 27.17 52.16
CA ALA A 88 -40.72 28.00 53.35
C ALA A 88 -40.56 29.48 52.97
N ALA A 89 -41.07 30.39 53.82
CA ALA A 89 -41.08 31.84 53.53
C ALA A 89 -39.68 32.43 53.19
N SER A 90 -38.61 31.85 53.73
CA SER A 90 -37.22 32.21 53.39
C SER A 90 -36.86 31.87 51.93
N GLU A 91 -37.26 30.70 51.48
CA GLU A 91 -37.00 30.18 50.12
C GLU A 91 -37.88 30.93 49.11
N GLN A 92 -39.16 31.13 49.45
CA GLN A 92 -40.11 31.94 48.66
C GLN A 92 -39.58 33.38 48.47
N ALA A 93 -39.11 34.03 49.54
CA ALA A 93 -38.54 35.39 49.45
C ALA A 93 -37.21 35.45 48.66
N SER A 94 -36.47 34.34 48.57
CA SER A 94 -35.27 34.23 47.73
C SER A 94 -35.65 34.10 46.25
N LEU A 95 -36.54 33.16 45.92
CA LEU A 95 -37.03 32.93 44.56
C LEU A 95 -37.80 34.13 44.00
N MET A 96 -38.62 34.80 44.81
CA MET A 96 -39.35 36.01 44.42
C MET A 96 -38.38 37.12 43.98
N ARG A 97 -37.31 37.36 44.73
CA ARG A 97 -36.26 38.33 44.37
C ARG A 97 -35.51 37.94 43.09
N ALA A 98 -35.30 36.65 42.85
CA ALA A 98 -34.69 36.17 41.61
C ALA A 98 -35.63 36.38 40.39
N ILE A 99 -36.93 36.14 40.56
CA ILE A 99 -37.95 36.38 39.53
C ILE A 99 -38.08 37.88 39.23
N GLU A 100 -38.15 38.75 40.24
CA GLU A 100 -38.16 40.21 40.09
C GLU A 100 -36.93 40.70 39.29
N LYS A 101 -35.73 40.27 39.69
CA LYS A 101 -34.46 40.57 39.01
C LYS A 101 -34.47 40.15 37.53
N LEU A 102 -35.11 39.03 37.20
CA LEU A 102 -35.23 38.53 35.84
C LEU A 102 -36.28 39.30 35.03
N MET A 103 -37.45 39.60 35.60
CA MET A 103 -38.50 40.41 34.96
C MET A 103 -38.04 41.84 34.65
N HIS A 104 -37.18 42.43 35.50
CA HIS A 104 -36.56 43.73 35.22
C HIS A 104 -35.44 43.67 34.18
N ARG A 105 -34.84 42.50 33.92
CA ARG A 105 -33.75 42.32 32.95
C ARG A 105 -34.25 42.18 31.51
N PHE A 106 -35.44 41.61 31.30
CA PHE A 106 -36.00 41.37 29.98
C PHE A 106 -37.37 42.04 29.82
N GLN A 107 -37.37 43.34 29.51
CA GLN A 107 -38.60 44.07 29.17
C GLN A 107 -38.91 43.97 27.66
N PRO A 108 -40.18 43.81 27.25
CA PRO A 108 -40.54 43.71 25.84
C PRO A 108 -40.30 45.05 25.12
N THR A 109 -39.54 45.01 24.03
CA THR A 109 -39.28 46.17 23.16
C THR A 109 -40.52 46.50 22.34
N SER A 110 -41.26 47.54 22.74
CA SER A 110 -42.38 48.07 21.95
C SER A 110 -41.88 49.06 20.88
N PRO A 111 -42.21 48.87 19.59
CA PRO A 111 -41.81 49.81 18.53
C PRO A 111 -42.80 50.98 18.41
N GLY A 112 -42.28 52.21 18.43
CA GLY A 112 -42.98 53.39 17.91
C GLY A 112 -43.44 54.43 18.93
N VAL A 113 -42.50 55.26 19.40
CA VAL A 113 -42.83 56.64 19.78
C VAL A 113 -42.57 57.54 18.57
N ALA A 114 -43.65 57.93 17.90
CA ALA A 114 -43.66 59.08 17.01
C ALA A 114 -44.82 59.99 17.46
N SER A 115 -44.47 61.19 17.86
CA SER A 115 -45.40 62.22 18.33
C SER A 115 -46.34 62.71 17.21
N ASN A 116 -47.64 62.81 17.50
CA ASN A 116 -48.27 64.14 17.48
C ASN A 116 -49.60 64.21 18.29
N PRO A 117 -50.02 65.41 18.72
CA PRO A 117 -51.07 65.56 19.74
C PRO A 117 -52.49 65.55 19.14
N GLY A 118 -53.42 64.90 19.84
CA GLY A 118 -54.81 64.79 19.43
C GLY A 118 -55.76 64.56 20.61
N ARG A 119 -56.16 65.66 21.27
CA ARG A 119 -57.16 65.76 22.35
C ARG A 119 -58.25 64.66 22.35
N ARG A 120 -58.49 64.06 23.52
CA ARG A 120 -59.85 64.02 24.08
C ARG A 120 -59.88 63.91 25.62
N ASP A 121 -60.02 65.08 26.22
CA ASP A 121 -60.79 65.41 27.43
C ASP A 121 -61.11 64.31 28.45
N SER A 122 -60.50 64.40 29.63
CA SER A 122 -61.15 64.19 30.94
C SER A 122 -60.26 64.74 32.06
N VAL A 123 -60.30 66.07 32.28
CA VAL A 123 -59.71 66.71 33.46
C VAL A 123 -60.84 67.12 34.40
N GLY A 124 -60.95 66.40 35.51
CA GLY A 124 -61.57 66.93 36.72
C GLY A 124 -60.53 67.64 37.58
N HIS A 125 -61.01 68.45 38.53
CA HIS A 125 -60.26 69.32 39.46
C HIS A 125 -59.97 70.71 38.90
N GLY A 126 -60.72 71.66 39.45
CA GLY A 126 -60.63 73.07 39.13
C GLY A 126 -59.66 73.86 39.99
N ALA A 127 -59.60 75.15 39.66
CA ALA A 127 -59.48 76.22 40.63
C ALA A 127 -59.91 77.55 39.96
N SER A 128 -60.76 78.28 40.66
CA SER A 128 -60.70 79.75 40.83
C SER A 128 -60.53 80.68 39.62
N PHE A 129 -61.52 81.57 39.43
CA PHE A 129 -61.39 83.03 39.58
C PHE A 129 -62.01 83.91 38.47
N ASP A 130 -62.65 84.98 38.95
CA ASP A 130 -63.18 86.21 38.35
C ASP A 130 -64.27 86.24 37.25
N GLU A 131 -65.40 86.77 37.73
CA GLU A 131 -66.56 87.37 37.10
C GLU A 131 -66.29 88.87 36.87
N ILE A 132 -66.37 89.38 35.63
CA ILE A 132 -66.50 90.83 35.37
C ILE A 132 -67.58 91.11 34.32
N THR A 133 -68.49 92.00 34.71
CA THR A 133 -69.70 92.48 34.02
C THR A 133 -69.43 93.28 32.74
N PRO A 134 -70.32 93.25 31.72
CA PRO A 134 -70.30 94.21 30.61
C PRO A 134 -71.06 95.51 30.97
N PRO A 135 -70.52 96.70 30.67
CA PRO A 135 -71.25 97.97 30.75
C PRO A 135 -71.71 98.46 29.37
N SER A 136 -72.89 99.08 29.29
CA SER A 136 -73.15 100.24 28.41
C SER A 136 -74.45 100.94 28.81
N SER A 137 -74.37 102.25 28.95
CA SER A 137 -75.35 103.09 29.65
C SER A 137 -76.16 103.98 28.71
N SER A 138 -77.34 104.44 29.18
CA SER A 138 -77.97 105.73 28.84
C SER A 138 -78.46 105.89 27.36
N THR A 139 -79.41 106.76 26.98
CA THR A 139 -80.18 107.84 27.63
C THR A 139 -81.51 107.97 26.83
N LEU A 140 -82.66 108.47 27.31
CA LEU A 140 -83.13 109.87 27.42
C LEU A 140 -84.57 109.77 28.01
N VAL A 141 -84.97 110.48 29.08
CA VAL A 141 -85.26 111.92 29.20
C VAL A 141 -86.45 112.38 28.34
N SER A 142 -87.59 112.60 28.98
CA SER A 142 -88.84 113.05 28.36
C SER A 142 -88.98 114.58 28.27
N ALA A 143 -89.34 115.03 27.06
CA ALA A 143 -90.29 116.12 26.73
C ALA A 143 -90.38 117.39 27.60
N SER A 144 -90.19 118.55 26.95
CA SER A 144 -90.98 119.75 27.28
C SER A 144 -91.12 120.73 26.10
N ILE A 145 -92.24 121.46 26.12
CA ILE A 145 -92.57 122.70 25.39
C ILE A 145 -93.10 122.56 23.95
N ALA A 146 -94.31 123.11 23.76
CA ALA A 146 -95.13 123.15 22.55
C ALA A 146 -94.76 124.31 21.60
N GLY A 147 -95.17 124.23 20.31
CA GLY A 147 -95.06 125.39 19.41
C GLY A 147 -95.59 125.31 17.96
N SER A 148 -95.83 124.12 17.38
CA SER A 148 -95.89 124.02 15.89
C SER A 148 -96.57 122.73 15.37
N SER A 149 -97.70 122.34 15.95
CA SER A 149 -98.28 120.98 15.90
C SER A 149 -98.92 120.51 14.56
N ALA A 150 -98.54 121.06 13.41
CA ALA A 150 -99.08 120.63 12.11
C ALA A 150 -97.96 120.39 11.08
N GLU A 151 -97.11 121.39 10.85
CA GLU A 151 -96.09 121.31 9.79
C GLU A 151 -94.83 120.55 10.22
N GLU A 152 -94.41 120.68 11.49
CA GLU A 152 -93.38 119.79 12.05
C GLU A 152 -93.88 118.34 12.16
N LEU A 153 -95.17 118.14 12.45
CA LEU A 153 -95.78 116.81 12.48
C LEU A 153 -95.82 116.19 11.07
N ALA A 154 -96.08 116.98 10.03
CA ALA A 154 -96.00 116.55 8.63
C ALA A 154 -94.55 116.27 8.18
N ALA A 155 -93.59 117.11 8.58
CA ALA A 155 -92.17 116.89 8.29
C ALA A 155 -91.60 115.65 9.01
N GLN A 156 -91.99 115.43 10.27
CA GLN A 156 -91.65 114.22 11.03
C GLN A 156 -92.30 112.97 10.40
N LEU A 157 -93.55 113.07 9.92
CA LEU A 157 -94.21 111.98 9.18
C LEU A 157 -93.46 111.63 7.88
N ALA A 158 -93.07 112.65 7.09
CA ALA A 158 -92.30 112.45 5.86
C ALA A 158 -90.90 111.85 6.13
N GLN A 159 -90.20 112.34 7.15
CA GLN A 159 -88.89 111.82 7.53
C GLN A 159 -88.97 110.43 8.18
N ALA A 160 -90.10 110.08 8.81
CA ALA A 160 -90.38 108.73 9.28
C ALA A 160 -90.68 107.78 8.10
N LEU A 161 -91.42 108.23 7.08
CA LEU A 161 -91.64 107.50 5.83
C LEU A 161 -90.34 107.24 5.06
N GLU A 162 -89.46 108.23 4.95
CA GLU A 162 -88.15 108.08 4.28
C GLU A 162 -87.21 107.13 5.06
N ARG A 163 -87.22 107.20 6.40
CA ARG A 163 -86.53 106.21 7.25
C ARG A 163 -87.14 104.80 7.12
N SER A 164 -88.47 104.69 7.01
CA SER A 164 -89.16 103.41 6.77
C SER A 164 -88.75 102.82 5.43
N SER A 165 -88.77 103.62 4.35
CA SER A 165 -88.41 103.20 3.00
C SER A 165 -86.93 102.81 2.88
N SER A 166 -86.02 103.54 3.54
CA SER A 166 -84.58 103.19 3.56
C SER A 166 -84.27 101.97 4.43
N MET A 167 -85.02 101.74 5.53
CA MET A 167 -84.98 100.49 6.29
C MET A 167 -85.50 99.30 5.46
N GLU A 168 -86.59 99.49 4.71
CA GLU A 168 -87.17 98.48 3.82
C GLU A 168 -86.21 98.10 2.68
N LEU A 169 -85.53 99.07 2.07
CA LEU A 169 -84.50 98.81 1.05
C LEU A 169 -83.32 98.02 1.63
N ARG A 170 -82.82 98.39 2.83
CA ARG A 170 -81.76 97.65 3.52
C ARG A 170 -82.21 96.24 3.92
N TYR A 171 -83.46 96.04 4.30
CA TYR A 171 -84.02 94.72 4.57
C TYR A 171 -83.98 93.86 3.30
N LEU A 172 -84.41 94.39 2.16
CA LEU A 172 -84.36 93.71 0.86
C LEU A 172 -82.92 93.38 0.42
N ASP A 173 -81.94 94.25 0.68
CA ASP A 173 -80.52 93.98 0.39
C ASP A 173 -79.96 92.87 1.31
N MET A 174 -80.20 92.95 2.62
CA MET A 174 -79.84 91.88 3.57
C MET A 174 -80.53 90.54 3.21
N GLU A 175 -81.74 90.57 2.68
CA GLU A 175 -82.47 89.40 2.23
C GLU A 175 -81.93 88.83 0.90
N ARG A 176 -81.35 89.68 0.03
CA ARG A 176 -80.56 89.24 -1.13
C ARG A 176 -79.26 88.57 -0.70
N GLU A 177 -78.48 89.22 0.17
CA GLU A 177 -77.24 88.66 0.70
C GLU A 177 -77.46 87.33 1.42
N LYS A 178 -78.53 87.22 2.23
CA LYS A 178 -78.93 85.97 2.89
C LYS A 178 -79.23 84.86 1.88
N ARG A 179 -79.95 85.16 0.79
CA ARG A 179 -80.22 84.20 -0.30
C ARG A 179 -78.93 83.78 -1.00
N GLU A 180 -78.08 84.72 -1.42
CA GLU A 180 -76.79 84.39 -2.04
C GLU A 180 -75.89 83.55 -1.14
N LEU A 181 -75.83 83.87 0.15
CA LEU A 181 -75.04 83.12 1.12
C LEU A 181 -75.59 81.69 1.31
N THR A 182 -76.92 81.53 1.32
CA THR A 182 -77.59 80.22 1.38
C THR A 182 -77.29 79.39 0.12
N GLU A 183 -77.39 79.99 -1.07
CA GLU A 183 -77.00 79.30 -2.32
C GLU A 183 -75.51 78.92 -2.34
N ARG A 184 -74.61 79.77 -1.81
CA ARG A 184 -73.18 79.43 -1.71
C ARG A 184 -72.97 78.26 -0.76
N PHE A 185 -73.63 78.25 0.40
CA PHE A 185 -73.61 77.11 1.31
C PHE A 185 -74.15 75.84 0.66
N GLU A 186 -75.27 75.90 -0.07
CA GLU A 186 -75.84 74.75 -0.78
C GLU A 186 -74.89 74.19 -1.85
N ARG A 187 -74.25 75.05 -2.65
CA ARG A 187 -73.22 74.64 -3.63
C ARG A 187 -72.06 73.91 -2.95
N THR A 188 -71.47 74.48 -1.90
CA THR A 188 -70.40 73.83 -1.13
C THR A 188 -70.86 72.51 -0.51
N LEU A 189 -72.13 72.40 -0.10
CA LEU A 189 -72.70 71.15 0.42
C LEU A 189 -72.87 70.09 -0.67
N THR A 190 -73.20 70.48 -1.90
CA THR A 190 -73.22 69.55 -3.05
C THR A 190 -71.82 69.11 -3.45
N GLU A 191 -70.85 70.03 -3.55
CA GLU A 191 -69.44 69.72 -3.84
C GLU A 191 -68.86 68.76 -2.79
N HIS A 192 -69.14 69.00 -1.50
CA HIS A 192 -68.70 68.11 -0.43
C HIS A 192 -69.32 66.71 -0.53
N ARG A 193 -70.61 66.58 -0.85
CA ARG A 193 -71.25 65.27 -1.11
C ARG A 193 -70.61 64.55 -2.29
N GLU A 194 -70.33 65.25 -3.39
CA GLU A 194 -69.63 64.65 -4.54
C GLU A 194 -68.22 64.20 -4.20
N LEU A 195 -67.48 64.99 -3.41
CA LEU A 195 -66.11 64.66 -3.01
C LEU A 195 -66.09 63.43 -2.08
N VAL A 196 -67.05 63.34 -1.15
CA VAL A 196 -67.27 62.14 -0.32
C VAL A 196 -67.62 60.94 -1.19
N GLY A 197 -68.49 61.08 -2.19
CA GLY A 197 -68.81 60.01 -3.13
C GLY A 197 -67.61 59.54 -3.97
N LYS A 198 -66.74 60.45 -4.38
CA LYS A 198 -65.47 60.11 -5.07
C LYS A 198 -64.51 59.39 -4.13
N TYR A 199 -64.41 59.84 -2.86
CA TYR A 199 -63.57 59.21 -1.85
C TYR A 199 -64.03 57.78 -1.52
N THR A 200 -65.33 57.52 -1.36
CA THR A 200 -65.84 56.16 -1.07
C THR A 200 -65.63 55.21 -2.24
N VAL A 201 -65.71 55.68 -3.49
CA VAL A 201 -65.36 54.87 -4.67
C VAL A 201 -63.87 54.52 -4.66
N LEU A 202 -62.98 55.50 -4.48
CA LEU A 202 -61.53 55.27 -4.40
C LEU A 202 -61.13 54.36 -3.22
N GLU A 203 -61.83 54.46 -2.09
CA GLU A 203 -61.67 53.56 -0.94
C GLU A 203 -62.07 52.11 -1.29
N SER A 204 -63.19 51.92 -2.00
CA SER A 204 -63.61 50.60 -2.47
C SER A 204 -62.66 50.00 -3.52
N GLU A 205 -62.10 50.83 -4.42
CA GLU A 205 -61.11 50.41 -5.42
C GLU A 205 -59.78 50.02 -4.77
N ARG A 206 -59.31 50.82 -3.80
CA ARG A 206 -58.13 50.49 -2.97
C ARG A 206 -58.30 49.12 -2.30
N ASP A 207 -59.45 48.86 -1.70
CA ASP A 207 -59.69 47.62 -0.97
C ASP A 207 -59.89 46.42 -1.91
N GLN A 208 -60.48 46.63 -3.10
CA GLN A 208 -60.50 45.64 -4.17
C GLN A 208 -59.08 45.28 -4.64
N LEU A 209 -58.26 46.28 -5.00
CA LEU A 209 -56.88 46.06 -5.44
C LEU A 209 -56.02 45.37 -4.36
N ARG A 210 -56.24 45.73 -3.08
CA ARG A 210 -55.60 45.06 -1.94
C ARG A 210 -56.04 43.60 -1.81
N GLY A 211 -57.32 43.32 -2.00
CA GLY A 211 -57.88 41.96 -2.03
C GLY A 211 -57.36 41.13 -3.20
N GLU A 212 -57.30 41.70 -4.41
CA GLU A 212 -56.74 41.07 -5.59
C GLU A 212 -55.25 40.73 -5.41
N ARG A 213 -54.44 41.67 -4.90
CA ARG A 213 -53.03 41.43 -4.55
C ARG A 213 -52.86 40.35 -3.49
N GLN A 214 -53.74 40.29 -2.48
CA GLN A 214 -53.71 39.22 -1.49
C GLN A 214 -54.09 37.85 -2.10
N ASN A 215 -55.02 37.84 -3.05
CA ASN A 215 -55.49 36.65 -3.76
C ASN A 215 -54.48 36.13 -4.82
N THR A 216 -53.63 36.99 -5.38
CA THR A 216 -52.49 36.55 -6.22
C THR A 216 -51.37 36.00 -5.34
N LEU A 217 -50.93 36.74 -4.31
CA LEU A 217 -49.90 36.28 -3.37
C LEU A 217 -50.25 34.93 -2.73
N THR A 218 -51.50 34.71 -2.30
CA THR A 218 -51.93 33.41 -1.74
C THR A 218 -52.02 32.29 -2.78
N ARG A 219 -52.28 32.57 -4.06
CA ARG A 219 -52.17 31.56 -5.13
C ARG A 219 -50.73 31.22 -5.43
N ASP A 220 -49.86 32.22 -5.53
CA ASP A 220 -48.46 32.00 -5.91
C ASP A 220 -47.67 31.35 -4.77
N ASN A 221 -47.93 31.72 -3.50
CA ASN A 221 -47.42 30.97 -2.34
C ASN A 221 -47.87 29.50 -2.36
N LYS A 222 -49.13 29.19 -2.73
CA LYS A 222 -49.60 27.79 -2.86
C LYS A 222 -48.89 27.03 -4.00
N LYS A 223 -48.62 27.68 -5.14
CA LYS A 223 -47.85 27.07 -6.23
C LYS A 223 -46.40 26.82 -5.82
N ILE A 224 -45.76 27.80 -5.17
CA ILE A 224 -44.39 27.68 -4.65
C ILE A 224 -44.32 26.53 -3.65
N GLN A 225 -45.24 26.47 -2.69
CA GLN A 225 -45.32 25.36 -1.74
C GLN A 225 -45.45 24.01 -2.45
N GLN A 226 -46.34 23.88 -3.44
CA GLN A 226 -46.51 22.63 -4.19
C GLN A 226 -45.25 22.25 -5.00
N ILE A 227 -44.50 23.20 -5.55
CA ILE A 227 -43.23 22.94 -6.23
C ILE A 227 -42.18 22.45 -5.22
N VAL A 228 -42.05 23.12 -4.08
CA VAL A 228 -41.13 22.73 -3.00
C VAL A 228 -41.47 21.35 -2.46
N ASP A 229 -42.74 21.06 -2.19
CA ASP A 229 -43.21 19.75 -1.69
C ASP A 229 -42.88 18.63 -2.70
N ASN A 230 -43.05 18.88 -4.01
CA ASN A 230 -42.69 17.94 -5.07
C ASN A 230 -41.16 17.72 -5.16
N GLU A 231 -40.36 18.77 -5.05
CA GLU A 231 -38.89 18.68 -5.06
C GLU A 231 -38.36 17.94 -3.82
N VAL A 232 -38.90 18.24 -2.64
CA VAL A 232 -38.58 17.55 -1.38
C VAL A 232 -38.95 16.07 -1.49
N HIS A 233 -40.13 15.72 -2.02
CA HIS A 233 -40.52 14.33 -2.20
C HIS A 233 -39.61 13.60 -3.20
N ALA A 234 -39.24 14.24 -4.32
CA ALA A 234 -38.32 13.66 -5.30
C ALA A 234 -36.92 13.41 -4.70
N LEU A 235 -36.41 14.34 -3.90
CA LEU A 235 -35.13 14.19 -3.18
C LEU A 235 -35.21 13.09 -2.11
N GLN A 236 -36.33 12.95 -1.41
CA GLN A 236 -36.56 11.86 -0.46
C GLN A 236 -36.58 10.49 -1.13
N MET A 237 -37.23 10.35 -2.29
CA MET A 237 -37.21 9.11 -3.08
C MET A 237 -35.78 8.77 -3.56
N GLN A 238 -35.00 9.75 -4.00
CA GLN A 238 -33.60 9.52 -4.37
C GLN A 238 -32.73 9.12 -3.18
N LEU A 239 -32.97 9.71 -2.00
CA LEU A 239 -32.27 9.35 -0.76
C LEU A 239 -32.58 7.90 -0.37
N GLU A 240 -33.85 7.51 -0.36
CA GLU A 240 -34.30 6.14 -0.06
C GLU A 240 -33.72 5.13 -1.07
N GLU A 241 -33.69 5.46 -2.37
CA GLU A 241 -33.02 4.64 -3.39
C GLU A 241 -31.52 4.47 -3.10
N LYS A 242 -30.80 5.55 -2.75
CA LYS A 242 -29.37 5.47 -2.39
C LYS A 242 -29.14 4.67 -1.11
N ASP A 243 -30.01 4.79 -0.11
CA ASP A 243 -29.93 4.00 1.13
C ASP A 243 -30.19 2.51 0.88
N LEU A 244 -31.14 2.17 0.02
CA LEU A 244 -31.38 0.78 -0.41
C LEU A 244 -30.16 0.20 -1.15
N GLU A 245 -29.55 0.94 -2.08
CA GLU A 245 -28.33 0.48 -2.78
C GLU A 245 -27.14 0.40 -1.82
N LEU A 246 -26.98 1.35 -0.90
CA LEU A 246 -25.94 1.29 0.14
C LEU A 246 -26.12 0.04 1.03
N ASN A 247 -27.35 -0.29 1.42
CA ASN A 247 -27.64 -1.48 2.21
C ASN A 247 -27.46 -2.78 1.40
N ARG A 248 -27.74 -2.75 0.09
CA ARG A 248 -27.44 -3.84 -0.85
C ARG A 248 -25.94 -4.08 -0.98
N VAL A 249 -25.14 -3.05 -1.21
CA VAL A 249 -23.66 -3.13 -1.27
C VAL A 249 -23.06 -3.57 0.07
N LYS A 250 -23.56 -3.05 1.20
CA LYS A 250 -23.14 -3.51 2.54
C LYS A 250 -23.37 -5.02 2.70
N ARG A 251 -24.55 -5.53 2.33
CA ARG A 251 -24.87 -6.96 2.40
C ARG A 251 -23.95 -7.81 1.53
N GLU A 252 -23.78 -7.45 0.25
CA GLU A 252 -22.85 -8.14 -0.65
C GLU A 252 -21.41 -8.13 -0.13
N SER A 253 -20.97 -7.02 0.49
CA SER A 253 -19.64 -6.94 1.10
C SER A 253 -19.48 -7.85 2.32
N GLY A 254 -20.53 -7.98 3.14
CA GLY A 254 -20.57 -8.90 4.29
C GLY A 254 -20.60 -10.37 3.86
N GLU A 255 -21.38 -10.71 2.82
CA GLU A 255 -21.40 -12.05 2.22
C GLU A 255 -20.04 -12.42 1.64
N ARG A 256 -19.38 -11.50 0.90
CA ARG A 256 -18.01 -11.71 0.40
C ARG A 256 -16.99 -11.88 1.53
N LEU A 257 -17.10 -11.10 2.61
CA LEU A 257 -16.24 -11.24 3.78
C LEU A 257 -16.43 -12.59 4.47
N MET A 258 -17.68 -13.04 4.63
CA MET A 258 -18.01 -14.35 5.21
C MET A 258 -17.53 -15.51 4.33
N MET A 259 -17.66 -15.41 3.00
CA MET A 259 -17.09 -16.40 2.07
C MET A 259 -15.56 -16.46 2.18
N LEU A 260 -14.89 -15.31 2.26
CA LEU A 260 -13.43 -15.24 2.40
C LEU A 260 -12.97 -15.80 3.76
N GLU A 261 -13.67 -15.50 4.84
CA GLU A 261 -13.39 -16.04 6.18
C GLU A 261 -13.55 -17.57 6.21
N ASN A 262 -14.58 -18.11 5.57
CA ASN A 262 -14.78 -19.56 5.44
C ASN A 262 -13.71 -20.23 4.58
N GLU A 263 -13.25 -19.58 3.50
CA GLU A 263 -12.13 -20.10 2.70
C GLU A 263 -10.81 -20.06 3.48
N VAL A 264 -10.56 -19.02 4.30
CA VAL A 264 -9.39 -18.97 5.20
C VAL A 264 -9.43 -20.11 6.24
N ARG A 265 -10.61 -20.41 6.82
CA ARG A 265 -10.77 -21.59 7.70
C ARG A 265 -10.48 -22.89 6.95
N ARG A 266 -11.07 -23.07 5.77
CA ARG A 266 -10.88 -24.26 4.92
C ARG A 266 -9.40 -24.49 4.57
N GLN A 267 -8.67 -23.43 4.23
CA GLN A 267 -7.23 -23.48 3.96
C GLN A 267 -6.40 -23.79 5.21
N ALA A 268 -6.82 -23.32 6.40
CA ALA A 268 -6.15 -23.67 7.66
C ALA A 268 -6.29 -25.18 7.95
N ASP A 269 -7.49 -25.74 7.79
CA ASP A 269 -7.74 -27.18 7.95
C ASP A 269 -6.92 -28.02 6.94
N GLU A 270 -6.85 -27.59 5.67
CA GLU A 270 -6.00 -28.23 4.65
C GLU A 270 -4.50 -28.17 4.99
N LEU A 271 -4.03 -27.06 5.55
CA LEU A 271 -2.65 -26.91 6.02
C LEU A 271 -2.36 -27.83 7.21
N ASP A 272 -3.29 -27.99 8.16
CA ASP A 272 -3.11 -28.88 9.31
C ASP A 272 -3.19 -30.37 8.93
N ILE A 273 -4.05 -30.74 7.99
CA ILE A 273 -4.02 -32.07 7.35
C ILE A 273 -2.67 -32.30 6.66
N SER A 274 -2.13 -31.29 5.98
CA SER A 274 -0.85 -31.37 5.28
C SER A 274 0.34 -31.46 6.25
N ARG A 275 0.31 -30.73 7.37
CA ARG A 275 1.27 -30.85 8.48
C ARG A 275 1.23 -32.24 9.12
N SER A 276 0.04 -32.80 9.32
CA SER A 276 -0.13 -34.16 9.83
C SER A 276 0.47 -35.21 8.88
N LYS A 277 0.19 -35.09 7.56
CA LYS A 277 0.81 -35.93 6.51
C LYS A 277 2.34 -35.78 6.47
N LEU A 278 2.87 -34.56 6.60
CA LEU A 278 4.32 -34.34 6.71
C LEU A 278 4.90 -35.01 7.97
N GLY A 279 4.19 -34.95 9.09
CA GLY A 279 4.55 -35.64 10.33
C GLY A 279 4.55 -37.17 10.22
N THR A 280 3.68 -37.77 9.38
CA THR A 280 3.74 -39.21 9.09
C THR A 280 4.85 -39.54 8.10
N LEU A 281 5.09 -38.69 7.09
CA LEU A 281 6.22 -38.84 6.16
C LEU A 281 7.56 -38.83 6.89
N ASN A 282 7.82 -37.85 7.77
CA ASN A 282 9.04 -37.77 8.57
C ASN A 282 9.26 -39.03 9.44
N LYS A 283 8.17 -39.66 9.94
CA LYS A 283 8.26 -40.94 10.67
C LYS A 283 8.66 -42.09 9.75
N LEU A 284 8.15 -42.13 8.51
CA LEU A 284 8.52 -43.13 7.50
C LEU A 284 9.94 -42.93 6.96
N GLU A 285 10.40 -41.68 6.80
CA GLU A 285 11.80 -41.38 6.49
C GLU A 285 12.73 -41.83 7.62
N ALA A 286 12.36 -41.58 8.88
CA ALA A 286 13.12 -42.05 10.03
C ALA A 286 13.18 -43.59 10.14
N THR A 287 12.14 -44.33 9.73
CA THR A 287 12.22 -45.81 9.63
C THR A 287 13.02 -46.25 8.41
N MET A 288 12.91 -45.57 7.27
CA MET A 288 13.72 -45.83 6.08
C MET A 288 15.22 -45.66 6.37
N ILE A 289 15.63 -44.61 7.07
CA ILE A 289 17.02 -44.40 7.51
C ILE A 289 17.50 -45.56 8.39
N LYS A 290 16.67 -46.04 9.33
CA LYS A 290 16.98 -47.21 10.17
C LYS A 290 17.15 -48.48 9.35
N TYR A 291 16.30 -48.72 8.35
CA TYR A 291 16.42 -49.87 7.45
C TYR A 291 17.64 -49.76 6.52
N LYS A 292 17.95 -48.56 6.03
CA LYS A 292 19.15 -48.30 5.24
C LYS A 292 20.41 -48.62 6.04
N LYS A 293 20.50 -48.15 7.29
CA LYS A 293 21.62 -48.48 8.18
C LYS A 293 21.76 -49.99 8.42
N LYS A 294 20.64 -50.70 8.66
CA LYS A 294 20.65 -52.17 8.76
C LYS A 294 21.12 -52.87 7.48
N LEU A 295 20.80 -52.31 6.31
CA LEU A 295 21.25 -52.83 5.02
C LEU A 295 22.76 -52.57 4.82
N GLU A 296 23.27 -51.42 5.23
CA GLU A 296 24.70 -51.08 5.25
C GLU A 296 25.47 -52.02 6.20
N GLU A 297 24.96 -52.24 7.43
CA GLU A 297 25.49 -53.21 8.40
C GLU A 297 25.49 -54.65 7.82
N MET A 298 24.42 -55.06 7.14
CA MET A 298 24.32 -56.39 6.50
C MET A 298 25.20 -56.53 5.25
N ASN A 299 25.46 -55.43 4.54
CA ASN A 299 26.44 -55.39 3.44
C ASN A 299 27.88 -55.48 3.96
N LEU A 300 28.20 -54.81 5.09
CA LEU A 300 29.49 -54.94 5.76
C LEU A 300 29.73 -56.38 6.23
N LEU A 301 28.74 -57.02 6.87
CA LEU A 301 28.80 -58.44 7.24
C LEU A 301 29.00 -59.34 6.02
N ARG A 302 28.32 -59.08 4.89
CA ARG A 302 28.57 -59.80 3.63
C ARG A 302 29.97 -59.53 3.05
N GLY A 303 30.56 -58.36 3.31
CA GLY A 303 31.97 -58.07 3.00
C GLY A 303 32.90 -58.98 3.80
N GLN A 304 32.76 -58.95 5.13
CA GLN A 304 33.53 -59.78 6.06
C GLN A 304 33.40 -61.28 5.78
N VAL A 305 32.20 -61.76 5.43
CA VAL A 305 32.00 -63.18 5.02
C VAL A 305 32.81 -63.50 3.77
N ARG A 306 32.79 -62.64 2.73
CA ARG A 306 33.62 -62.87 1.53
C ARG A 306 35.11 -62.79 1.81
N GLU A 307 35.54 -61.87 2.66
CA GLU A 307 36.95 -61.80 3.11
C GLU A 307 37.37 -63.11 3.78
N LEU A 308 36.56 -63.61 4.73
CA LEU A 308 36.79 -64.90 5.39
C LEU A 308 36.76 -66.08 4.41
N GLU A 309 35.85 -66.09 3.42
CA GLU A 309 35.82 -67.08 2.32
C GLU A 309 37.11 -67.02 1.49
N THR A 310 37.62 -65.83 1.14
CA THR A 310 38.89 -65.69 0.41
C THR A 310 40.10 -66.11 1.23
N PHE A 311 40.16 -65.80 2.52
CA PHE A 311 41.21 -66.30 3.40
C PHE A 311 41.15 -67.83 3.54
N ASN A 312 39.96 -68.41 3.69
CA ASN A 312 39.80 -69.86 3.76
C ASN A 312 40.20 -70.55 2.44
N ALA A 313 39.87 -69.95 1.29
CA ALA A 313 40.36 -70.41 -0.01
C ALA A 313 41.89 -70.33 -0.13
N GLN A 314 42.53 -69.25 0.34
CA GLN A 314 43.99 -69.13 0.38
C GLN A 314 44.64 -70.16 1.33
N TYR A 315 44.02 -70.45 2.48
CA TYR A 315 44.48 -71.52 3.37
C TYR A 315 44.36 -72.90 2.70
N LEU A 316 43.28 -73.16 1.97
CA LEU A 316 43.09 -74.41 1.23
C LEU A 316 44.13 -74.56 0.11
N ASP A 317 44.37 -73.50 -0.67
CA ASP A 317 45.38 -73.48 -1.74
C ASP A 317 46.78 -73.76 -1.18
N LYS A 318 47.14 -73.11 -0.05
CA LYS A 318 48.38 -73.37 0.68
C LYS A 318 48.48 -74.80 1.23
N VAL A 319 47.36 -75.42 1.62
CA VAL A 319 47.34 -76.84 2.02
C VAL A 319 47.56 -77.74 0.81
N VAL A 320 46.93 -77.46 -0.34
CA VAL A 320 47.13 -78.21 -1.59
C VAL A 320 48.57 -78.09 -2.10
N ASP A 321 49.17 -76.90 -2.01
CA ASP A 321 50.60 -76.69 -2.29
C ASP A 321 51.48 -77.56 -1.39
N LEU A 322 51.24 -77.54 -0.07
CA LEU A 322 51.98 -78.38 0.89
C LEU A 322 51.78 -79.87 0.59
N GLU A 323 50.56 -80.32 0.29
CA GLU A 323 50.29 -81.69 -0.16
C GLU A 323 51.04 -82.04 -1.46
N SER A 324 51.19 -81.09 -2.39
CA SER A 324 51.96 -81.29 -3.63
C SER A 324 53.46 -81.46 -3.33
N THR A 325 54.03 -80.68 -2.41
CA THR A 325 55.42 -80.86 -1.97
C THR A 325 55.61 -82.20 -1.22
N ILE A 326 54.61 -82.63 -0.45
CA ILE A 326 54.61 -83.96 0.19
C ILE A 326 54.54 -85.07 -0.88
N LYS A 327 53.82 -84.88 -1.99
CA LYS A 327 53.78 -85.83 -3.13
C LYS A 327 55.10 -85.92 -3.90
N THR A 328 55.95 -84.88 -3.90
CA THR A 328 57.30 -84.95 -4.51
C THR A 328 58.36 -85.52 -3.55
N MET A 329 58.11 -85.50 -2.23
CA MET A 329 58.99 -86.04 -1.20
C MET A 329 59.46 -87.50 -1.45
N PRO A 330 58.64 -88.47 -1.93
CA PRO A 330 59.11 -89.81 -2.25
C PRO A 330 60.12 -89.84 -3.40
N GLY A 331 59.97 -88.97 -4.41
CA GLY A 331 60.93 -88.86 -5.50
C GLY A 331 62.30 -88.35 -5.02
N LEU A 332 62.29 -87.36 -4.12
CA LEU A 332 63.50 -86.87 -3.46
C LEU A 332 64.11 -87.93 -2.53
N LYS A 333 63.30 -88.68 -1.77
CA LYS A 333 63.76 -89.81 -0.94
C LYS A 333 64.43 -90.90 -1.80
N ASN A 334 63.80 -91.31 -2.90
CA ASN A 334 64.38 -92.29 -3.83
C ASN A 334 65.71 -91.79 -4.44
N LEU A 335 65.84 -90.49 -4.69
CA LEU A 335 67.10 -89.90 -5.17
C LEU A 335 68.18 -89.87 -4.08
N VAL A 336 67.81 -89.55 -2.84
CA VAL A 336 68.69 -89.64 -1.66
C VAL A 336 69.12 -91.09 -1.41
N GLU A 337 68.22 -92.07 -1.54
CA GLU A 337 68.56 -93.49 -1.45
C GLU A 337 69.50 -93.95 -2.57
N LYS A 338 69.31 -93.48 -3.81
CA LYS A 338 70.26 -93.73 -4.91
C LYS A 338 71.65 -93.18 -4.59
N TYR A 339 71.75 -91.92 -4.15
CA TYR A 339 73.04 -91.34 -3.77
C TYR A 339 73.66 -92.03 -2.56
N LYS A 340 72.85 -92.44 -1.58
CA LYS A 340 73.31 -93.23 -0.43
C LYS A 340 73.86 -94.60 -0.85
N ASN A 341 73.16 -95.31 -1.74
CA ASN A 341 73.62 -96.58 -2.28
C ASN A 341 74.91 -96.40 -3.10
N GLN A 342 75.00 -95.34 -3.92
CA GLN A 342 76.22 -95.00 -4.65
C GLN A 342 77.40 -94.68 -3.71
N VAL A 343 77.16 -94.01 -2.57
CA VAL A 343 78.18 -93.80 -1.53
C VAL A 343 78.61 -95.15 -0.93
N VAL A 344 77.67 -96.05 -0.59
CA VAL A 344 78.00 -97.39 -0.07
C VAL A 344 78.75 -98.25 -1.10
N GLU A 345 78.41 -98.15 -2.39
CA GLU A 345 79.14 -98.80 -3.49
C GLU A 345 80.58 -98.25 -3.62
N LEU A 346 80.76 -96.93 -3.52
CA LEU A 346 82.08 -96.31 -3.52
C LEU A 346 82.89 -96.65 -2.25
N GLU A 347 82.25 -96.70 -1.08
CA GLU A 347 82.88 -97.12 0.18
C GLU A 347 83.31 -98.59 0.14
N THR A 348 82.45 -99.49 -0.36
CA THR A 348 82.78 -100.92 -0.50
C THR A 348 83.85 -101.15 -1.56
N ALA A 349 83.82 -100.44 -2.69
CA ALA A 349 84.89 -100.46 -3.68
C ALA A 349 86.22 -99.94 -3.11
N ASN A 350 86.19 -98.90 -2.28
CA ASN A 350 87.36 -98.37 -1.58
C ASN A 350 87.92 -99.37 -0.55
N VAL A 351 87.05 -100.05 0.21
CA VAL A 351 87.46 -101.15 1.12
C VAL A 351 88.07 -102.32 0.35
N GLN A 352 87.52 -102.69 -0.82
CA GLN A 352 88.11 -103.72 -1.68
C GLN A 352 89.46 -103.29 -2.27
N ALA A 353 89.60 -102.03 -2.70
CA ALA A 353 90.86 -101.47 -3.17
C ALA A 353 91.92 -101.44 -2.05
N SER A 354 91.54 -101.03 -0.84
CA SER A 354 92.39 -101.02 0.35
C SER A 354 92.79 -102.44 0.79
N SER A 355 91.87 -103.41 0.73
CA SER A 355 92.18 -104.83 0.96
C SER A 355 93.18 -105.38 -0.08
N ASN A 356 92.99 -105.07 -1.36
CA ASN A 356 93.93 -105.42 -2.43
C ASN A 356 95.30 -104.74 -2.25
N LEU A 357 95.33 -103.50 -1.76
CA LEU A 357 96.57 -102.81 -1.39
C LEU A 357 97.29 -103.57 -0.27
N ASN A 358 96.60 -103.89 0.83
CA ASN A 358 97.15 -104.66 1.96
C ASN A 358 97.66 -106.05 1.53
N VAL A 359 96.96 -106.76 0.64
CA VAL A 359 97.46 -108.03 0.06
C VAL A 359 98.74 -107.83 -0.74
N LYS A 360 98.85 -106.73 -1.51
CA LYS A 360 100.09 -106.37 -2.22
C LYS A 360 101.20 -105.95 -1.25
N GLU A 361 100.91 -105.19 -0.21
CA GLU A 361 101.86 -104.83 0.86
C GLU A 361 102.38 -106.07 1.59
N GLN A 362 101.51 -107.03 1.93
CA GLN A 362 101.93 -108.31 2.50
C GLN A 362 102.80 -109.12 1.54
N LYS A 363 102.55 -109.04 0.21
CA LYS A 363 103.40 -109.70 -0.77
C LYS A 363 104.74 -108.97 -0.96
N ILE A 364 104.77 -107.64 -0.88
CA ILE A 364 105.99 -106.85 -0.83
C ILE A 364 106.80 -107.21 0.43
N LYS A 365 106.16 -107.31 1.60
CA LYS A 365 106.81 -107.74 2.85
C LYS A 365 107.41 -109.16 2.74
N ARG A 366 106.68 -110.13 2.18
CA ARG A 366 107.25 -111.47 1.93
C ARG A 366 108.43 -111.44 0.97
N LEU A 367 108.37 -110.64 -0.10
CA LEU A 367 109.50 -110.45 -1.02
C LEU A 367 110.68 -109.73 -0.35
N GLN A 368 110.43 -108.86 0.63
CA GLN A 368 111.46 -108.23 1.47
C GLN A 368 112.06 -109.25 2.45
N GLU A 369 111.26 -110.09 3.10
CA GLU A 369 111.73 -111.19 3.97
C GLU A 369 112.53 -112.24 3.18
N GLU A 370 112.12 -112.57 1.94
CA GLU A 370 112.86 -113.41 1.01
C GLU A 370 114.19 -112.77 0.58
N LEU A 371 114.20 -111.45 0.31
CA LEU A 371 115.39 -110.68 -0.01
C LEU A 371 116.36 -110.62 1.19
N ASP A 372 115.85 -110.32 2.39
CA ASP A 372 116.63 -110.24 3.63
C ASP A 372 117.19 -111.62 4.02
N SER A 373 116.43 -112.71 3.80
CA SER A 373 116.95 -114.08 3.97
C SER A 373 118.00 -114.43 2.91
N ALA A 374 117.89 -113.93 1.69
CA ALA A 374 118.92 -114.11 0.66
C ALA A 374 120.17 -113.27 0.95
N LEU A 375 120.01 -112.07 1.50
CA LEU A 375 121.09 -111.22 1.98
C LEU A 375 121.79 -111.83 3.20
N GLY A 376 121.06 -112.33 4.20
CA GLY A 376 121.64 -113.06 5.34
C GLY A 376 122.33 -114.37 4.91
N GLY A 377 121.79 -115.06 3.90
CA GLY A 377 122.45 -116.21 3.27
C GLY A 377 123.75 -115.82 2.53
N LYS A 378 123.76 -114.67 1.85
CA LYS A 378 124.95 -114.07 1.25
C LYS A 378 125.97 -113.67 2.31
N GLU A 379 125.57 -113.00 3.38
CA GLU A 379 126.44 -112.59 4.50
C GLU A 379 127.04 -113.79 5.23
N PHE A 380 126.28 -114.88 5.38
CA PHE A 380 126.78 -116.15 5.94
C PHE A 380 127.81 -116.84 5.04
N LEU A 381 127.59 -116.82 3.71
CA LEU A 381 128.58 -117.32 2.74
C LEU A 381 129.81 -116.40 2.66
N GLU A 382 129.63 -115.08 2.73
CA GLU A 382 130.73 -114.11 2.86
C GLU A 382 131.51 -114.34 4.16
N SER A 383 130.84 -114.66 5.27
CA SER A 383 131.48 -114.99 6.55
C SER A 383 132.29 -116.30 6.48
N GLN A 384 131.76 -117.36 5.87
CA GLN A 384 132.54 -118.60 5.64
C GLN A 384 133.71 -118.39 4.66
N MET A 385 133.53 -117.54 3.64
CA MET A 385 134.62 -117.13 2.76
C MET A 385 135.69 -116.32 3.52
N GLU A 386 135.31 -115.49 4.50
CA GLU A 386 136.24 -114.72 5.33
C GLU A 386 136.99 -115.60 6.36
N GLU A 387 136.30 -116.61 6.92
CA GLU A 387 136.90 -117.62 7.80
C GLU A 387 137.88 -118.56 7.04
N LEU A 388 137.67 -118.77 5.74
CA LEU A 388 138.63 -119.46 4.86
C LEU A 388 139.74 -118.54 4.34
N ARG A 389 139.47 -117.24 4.13
CA ARG A 389 140.49 -116.23 3.76
C ARG A 389 141.51 -116.02 4.88
N THR A 390 141.06 -115.99 6.13
CA THR A 390 141.95 -115.84 7.30
C THR A 390 142.90 -117.03 7.50
N GLN A 391 142.62 -118.20 6.90
CA GLN A 391 143.54 -119.34 6.90
C GLN A 391 144.58 -119.34 5.76
N LEU A 392 144.42 -118.48 4.74
CA LEU A 392 145.27 -118.48 3.53
C LEU A 392 146.14 -117.23 3.34
N ALA A 393 146.00 -116.19 4.19
CA ALA A 393 146.68 -114.90 4.05
C ALA A 393 147.97 -114.73 4.89
N SER A 394 148.72 -115.81 5.16
CA SER A 394 150.08 -115.73 5.73
C SER A 394 151.20 -115.68 4.67
N ILE A 395 150.85 -115.81 3.37
CA ILE A 395 151.79 -115.76 2.25
C ILE A 395 151.25 -114.84 1.13
N GLN A 396 151.95 -113.71 0.98
CA GLN A 396 152.29 -113.02 -0.27
C GLN A 396 151.24 -112.27 -1.13
N TYR A 397 151.56 -110.98 -1.29
CA TYR A 397 151.61 -110.23 -2.56
C TYR A 397 150.33 -109.98 -3.38
N ARG A 398 150.02 -108.67 -3.43
CA ARG A 398 150.07 -107.80 -4.63
C ARG A 398 148.72 -107.33 -5.17
N GLU A 399 148.68 -106.02 -5.45
CA GLU A 399 147.85 -105.24 -6.41
C GLU A 399 146.45 -105.80 -6.75
N GLY A 400 145.34 -105.10 -6.57
CA GLY A 400 145.11 -103.66 -6.39
C GLY A 400 143.65 -103.34 -6.73
N ASN A 401 143.35 -102.04 -6.92
CA ASN A 401 142.45 -101.44 -7.93
C ASN A 401 141.53 -102.36 -8.75
N ASP A 402 140.30 -101.98 -9.12
CA ASP A 402 139.63 -100.68 -9.15
C ASP A 402 138.12 -100.93 -9.45
N ASP A 403 137.16 -100.17 -8.92
CA ASP A 403 136.56 -98.96 -9.53
C ASP A 403 135.43 -99.25 -10.55
N SER A 404 134.74 -98.18 -10.95
CA SER A 404 133.74 -98.05 -12.02
C SER A 404 132.37 -98.69 -11.75
N MET A 405 131.34 -97.90 -11.44
CA MET A 405 130.65 -96.92 -12.31
C MET A 405 129.93 -97.55 -13.51
N SER A 406 128.66 -97.16 -13.71
CA SER A 406 128.30 -96.21 -14.78
C SER A 406 126.88 -96.43 -15.33
N ALA A 407 126.21 -95.31 -15.65
CA ALA A 407 125.13 -95.17 -16.64
C ALA A 407 123.86 -96.03 -16.48
N GLY A 408 122.73 -95.71 -17.12
CA GLY A 408 122.37 -94.58 -17.99
C GLY A 408 120.84 -94.57 -18.13
N GLU A 409 120.19 -93.40 -18.11
CA GLU A 409 119.88 -92.57 -19.29
C GLU A 409 118.60 -92.97 -20.06
N SER A 410 117.76 -91.94 -20.32
CA SER A 410 116.89 -91.81 -21.51
C SER A 410 115.69 -92.78 -21.69
N SER A 411 114.58 -92.47 -22.40
CA SER A 411 113.89 -91.24 -22.88
C SER A 411 112.74 -91.68 -23.85
N ALA A 412 111.76 -90.80 -24.16
CA ALA A 412 110.96 -90.80 -25.41
C ALA A 412 109.89 -91.93 -25.65
N THR A 413 108.78 -91.81 -26.44
CA THR A 413 108.05 -90.69 -27.14
C THR A 413 106.68 -91.17 -27.73
N ASN A 414 105.76 -90.21 -28.03
CA ASN A 414 104.68 -90.21 -29.09
C ASN A 414 103.52 -91.26 -29.08
N GLY A 415 102.35 -91.10 -29.74
CA GLY A 415 101.70 -89.95 -30.43
C GLY A 415 100.72 -90.32 -31.60
N GLY A 416 99.51 -89.71 -31.70
CA GLY A 416 98.55 -89.72 -32.87
C GLY A 416 97.65 -90.98 -33.07
N GLY A 417 96.52 -91.02 -33.84
CA GLY A 417 95.64 -89.99 -34.47
C GLY A 417 94.70 -90.52 -35.62
N LEU A 418 93.41 -90.10 -35.68
CA LEU A 418 92.40 -90.17 -36.81
C LEU A 418 91.92 -91.58 -37.30
N SER A 419 90.77 -91.83 -37.98
CA SER A 419 89.79 -91.04 -38.80
C SER A 419 88.40 -91.75 -39.02
N ALA A 420 87.37 -91.03 -39.54
CA ALA A 420 86.15 -91.46 -40.31
C ALA A 420 85.05 -92.36 -39.66
N ASP A 421 83.74 -92.34 -40.01
CA ASP A 421 82.84 -91.44 -40.81
C ASP A 421 81.34 -91.80 -40.52
N MET A 422 80.40 -90.91 -40.92
CA MET A 422 78.99 -91.12 -41.31
C MET A 422 77.88 -90.33 -40.57
N LEU A 423 77.56 -89.16 -41.16
CA LEU A 423 76.24 -88.54 -41.42
C LEU A 423 75.22 -88.40 -40.27
N LEU A 424 74.93 -87.18 -39.78
CA LEU A 424 74.04 -86.12 -40.31
C LEU A 424 72.66 -86.09 -39.63
N GLY A 425 72.31 -84.94 -39.04
CA GLY A 425 71.02 -84.75 -38.33
C GLY A 425 70.81 -83.34 -37.77
N ARG A 426 71.44 -82.32 -38.35
CA ARG A 426 71.22 -80.91 -38.02
C ARG A 426 69.99 -80.42 -38.79
N ASP A 427 68.85 -80.30 -38.10
CA ASP A 427 67.82 -79.27 -38.38
C ASP A 427 66.66 -79.31 -37.36
N SER A 428 66.47 -78.23 -36.59
CA SER A 428 65.21 -77.85 -35.88
C SER A 428 65.39 -76.59 -35.00
N VAL A 429 66.58 -76.38 -34.44
CA VAL A 429 66.78 -75.52 -33.23
C VAL A 429 66.80 -73.99 -33.50
N ILE A 430 66.71 -73.54 -34.76
CA ILE A 430 66.55 -72.12 -35.11
C ILE A 430 65.08 -71.76 -35.41
N GLY A 431 64.24 -72.74 -35.81
CA GLY A 431 62.84 -72.50 -36.20
C GLY A 431 61.82 -72.31 -35.07
N MET A 432 62.20 -72.56 -33.80
CA MET A 432 61.30 -72.43 -32.64
C MET A 432 61.61 -71.27 -31.69
N ARG A 433 62.80 -70.66 -31.75
CA ARG A 433 63.10 -69.46 -30.95
C ARG A 433 62.53 -68.17 -31.55
N GLU A 434 62.46 -68.08 -32.89
CA GLU A 434 61.76 -66.96 -33.56
C GLU A 434 60.24 -67.04 -33.36
N ARG A 435 59.67 -68.25 -33.26
CA ARG A 435 58.22 -68.45 -33.11
C ARG A 435 57.73 -68.14 -31.69
N VAL A 436 58.51 -68.45 -30.67
CA VAL A 436 58.25 -68.00 -29.28
C VAL A 436 58.44 -66.48 -29.17
N ALA A 437 59.52 -65.93 -29.72
CA ALA A 437 59.78 -64.48 -29.66
C ALA A 437 58.82 -63.61 -30.52
N ARG A 438 58.09 -64.19 -31.48
CA ARG A 438 56.94 -63.52 -32.12
C ARG A 438 55.68 -63.63 -31.25
N LEU A 439 55.33 -64.84 -30.80
CA LEU A 439 54.12 -65.07 -29.99
C LEU A 439 54.15 -64.36 -28.62
N GLU A 440 55.33 -64.14 -28.04
CA GLU A 440 55.50 -63.35 -26.80
C GLU A 440 55.33 -61.84 -27.05
N ARG A 441 55.79 -61.32 -28.20
CA ARG A 441 55.53 -59.91 -28.60
C ARG A 441 54.06 -59.69 -28.93
N GLU A 442 53.45 -60.63 -29.67
CA GLU A 442 52.03 -60.62 -30.03
C GLU A 442 51.13 -60.72 -28.78
N ASN A 443 51.52 -61.48 -27.74
CA ASN A 443 50.81 -61.48 -26.45
C ASN A 443 51.01 -60.21 -25.61
N THR A 444 52.11 -59.46 -25.80
CA THR A 444 52.27 -58.15 -25.14
C THR A 444 51.47 -57.05 -25.84
N GLU A 445 51.37 -57.08 -27.18
CA GLU A 445 50.57 -56.11 -27.95
C GLU A 445 49.06 -56.35 -27.78
N LEU A 446 48.60 -57.61 -27.75
CA LEU A 446 47.19 -57.94 -27.51
C LEU A 446 46.70 -57.69 -26.07
N LYS A 447 47.61 -57.40 -25.13
CA LYS A 447 47.27 -57.00 -23.75
C LYS A 447 47.37 -55.49 -23.48
N SER A 448 47.97 -54.71 -24.38
CA SER A 448 47.94 -53.24 -24.33
C SER A 448 46.90 -52.64 -25.29
N GLY A 449 46.60 -53.30 -26.41
CA GLY A 449 45.85 -52.73 -27.53
C GLY A 449 44.34 -52.51 -27.38
N ASN A 450 43.72 -52.70 -26.20
CA ASN A 450 42.25 -52.66 -26.07
C ASN A 450 41.71 -51.86 -24.86
N VAL A 451 42.52 -50.95 -24.30
CA VAL A 451 42.07 -49.99 -23.27
C VAL A 451 42.12 -48.55 -23.81
N ASP A 452 43.23 -48.17 -24.47
CA ASP A 452 43.42 -46.81 -24.99
C ASP A 452 42.46 -46.42 -26.12
N ALA A 453 42.05 -47.36 -26.98
CA ALA A 453 41.09 -47.05 -28.06
C ALA A 453 39.72 -46.62 -27.48
N GLY A 454 39.21 -47.37 -26.50
CA GLY A 454 37.97 -47.03 -25.79
C GLY A 454 38.12 -45.77 -24.94
N GLN A 455 39.28 -45.52 -24.30
CA GLN A 455 39.52 -44.27 -23.58
C GLN A 455 39.65 -43.06 -24.53
N ALA A 456 40.20 -43.22 -25.73
CA ALA A 456 40.30 -42.15 -26.72
C ALA A 456 38.95 -41.82 -27.36
N GLU A 457 38.12 -42.82 -27.67
CA GLU A 457 36.74 -42.60 -28.13
C GLU A 457 35.89 -41.94 -27.03
N LEU A 458 35.95 -42.44 -25.79
CA LEU A 458 35.22 -41.83 -24.67
C LEU A 458 35.72 -40.40 -24.35
N ALA A 459 37.02 -40.12 -24.53
CA ALA A 459 37.57 -38.78 -24.38
C ALA A 459 37.12 -37.83 -25.51
N ASN A 460 37.04 -38.30 -26.75
CA ASN A 460 36.51 -37.53 -27.88
C ASN A 460 35.00 -37.29 -27.75
N GLU A 461 34.22 -38.27 -27.29
CA GLU A 461 32.80 -38.09 -26.98
C GLU A 461 32.60 -37.10 -25.83
N LEU A 462 33.45 -37.16 -24.78
CA LEU A 462 33.43 -36.20 -23.68
C LEU A 462 33.78 -34.78 -24.15
N ASP A 463 34.80 -34.61 -25.00
CA ASP A 463 35.20 -33.32 -25.57
C ASP A 463 34.13 -32.74 -26.51
N MET A 464 33.51 -33.57 -27.37
CA MET A 464 32.36 -33.15 -28.18
C MET A 464 31.13 -32.79 -27.32
N ALA A 465 30.87 -33.54 -26.25
CA ALA A 465 29.79 -33.24 -25.30
C ALA A 465 30.07 -31.95 -24.51
N MET A 466 31.33 -31.67 -24.13
CA MET A 466 31.72 -30.42 -23.48
C MET A 466 31.59 -29.23 -24.44
N LYS A 467 32.06 -29.33 -25.70
CA LYS A 467 31.88 -28.30 -26.72
C LYS A 467 30.40 -28.04 -27.04
N SER A 468 29.58 -29.09 -27.10
CA SER A 468 28.13 -28.98 -27.25
C SER A 468 27.51 -28.25 -26.06
N LYS A 469 27.85 -28.64 -24.83
CA LYS A 469 27.41 -27.98 -23.58
C LYS A 469 27.82 -26.50 -23.55
N GLU A 470 29.04 -26.15 -23.92
CA GLU A 470 29.50 -24.77 -23.99
C GLU A 470 28.72 -23.96 -25.04
N SER A 471 28.48 -24.52 -26.23
CA SER A 471 27.66 -23.87 -27.27
C SER A 471 26.21 -23.63 -26.81
N LEU A 472 25.62 -24.60 -26.09
CA LEU A 472 24.30 -24.48 -25.49
C LEU A 472 24.28 -23.47 -24.34
N GLN A 473 25.34 -23.40 -23.53
CA GLN A 473 25.48 -22.42 -22.46
C GLN A 473 25.63 -20.99 -22.99
N VAL A 474 26.38 -20.79 -24.08
CA VAL A 474 26.45 -19.51 -24.80
C VAL A 474 25.10 -19.14 -25.41
N SER A 475 24.42 -20.08 -26.06
CA SER A 475 23.07 -19.87 -26.62
C SER A 475 22.06 -19.51 -25.52
N LEU A 476 22.10 -20.18 -24.37
CA LEU A 476 21.22 -19.90 -23.23
C LEU A 476 21.51 -18.53 -22.63
N PHE A 477 22.79 -18.13 -22.49
CA PHE A 477 23.17 -16.79 -22.06
C PHE A 477 22.71 -15.71 -23.06
N GLN A 478 22.80 -15.98 -24.36
CA GLN A 478 22.34 -15.06 -25.40
C GLN A 478 20.81 -14.92 -25.44
N MET A 479 20.07 -16.03 -25.28
CA MET A 479 18.62 -16.04 -25.13
C MET A 479 18.18 -15.32 -23.84
N GLN A 480 18.91 -15.49 -22.73
CA GLN A 480 18.64 -14.79 -21.49
C GLN A 480 18.84 -13.28 -21.66
N LYS A 481 19.94 -12.85 -22.28
CA LYS A 481 20.18 -11.44 -22.63
C LYS A 481 19.09 -10.86 -23.55
N GLN A 482 18.58 -11.63 -24.51
CA GLN A 482 17.45 -11.19 -25.34
C GLN A 482 16.15 -11.06 -24.54
N ASN A 483 15.90 -11.97 -23.59
CA ASN A 483 14.71 -11.93 -22.74
C ASN A 483 14.77 -10.76 -21.73
N ASP A 484 15.96 -10.45 -21.22
CA ASP A 484 16.21 -9.26 -20.40
C ASP A 484 15.99 -7.97 -21.21
N GLN A 485 16.47 -7.90 -22.46
CA GLN A 485 16.23 -6.77 -23.36
C GLN A 485 14.74 -6.59 -23.67
N LEU A 486 14.01 -7.66 -24.03
CA LEU A 486 12.57 -7.61 -24.26
C LEU A 486 11.78 -7.21 -23.01
N SER A 487 12.26 -7.60 -21.83
CA SER A 487 11.65 -7.19 -20.55
C SER A 487 11.84 -5.69 -20.29
N GLU A 488 13.01 -5.14 -20.63
CA GLU A 488 13.27 -3.70 -20.53
C GLU A 488 12.53 -2.89 -21.60
N ASP A 489 12.40 -3.40 -22.82
CA ASP A 489 11.60 -2.78 -23.88
C ASP A 489 10.10 -2.74 -23.48
N LEU A 490 9.57 -3.82 -22.89
CA LEU A 490 8.22 -3.85 -22.33
C LEU A 490 8.06 -2.90 -21.12
N ARG A 491 9.10 -2.73 -20.29
CA ARG A 491 9.11 -1.76 -19.19
C ARG A 491 9.03 -0.33 -19.75
N ASN A 492 9.83 -0.01 -20.76
CA ASN A 492 9.85 1.29 -21.42
C ASN A 492 8.51 1.60 -22.12
N ALA A 493 7.91 0.62 -22.80
CA ALA A 493 6.58 0.75 -23.39
C ALA A 493 5.48 1.02 -22.35
N ARG A 494 5.56 0.41 -21.15
CA ARG A 494 4.65 0.71 -20.04
C ARG A 494 4.81 2.14 -19.53
N ILE A 495 6.04 2.60 -19.34
CA ILE A 495 6.33 3.98 -18.89
C ILE A 495 5.80 5.00 -19.91
N GLN A 496 5.99 4.77 -21.20
CA GLN A 496 5.42 5.62 -22.27
C GLN A 496 3.89 5.62 -22.24
N ASN A 497 3.25 4.46 -22.00
CA ASN A 497 1.80 4.36 -21.90
C ASN A 497 1.26 5.10 -20.66
N GLU A 498 1.93 5.00 -19.50
CA GLU A 498 1.60 5.77 -18.29
C GLU A 498 1.76 7.28 -18.52
N GLN A 499 2.80 7.73 -19.24
CA GLN A 499 2.97 9.14 -19.63
C GLN A 499 1.86 9.64 -20.57
N LEU A 500 1.46 8.83 -21.55
CA LEU A 500 0.32 9.15 -22.43
C LEU A 500 -1.00 9.23 -21.64
N GLN A 501 -1.23 8.32 -20.70
CA GLN A 501 -2.40 8.36 -19.80
C GLN A 501 -2.39 9.59 -18.89
N GLN A 502 -1.22 10.01 -18.39
CA GLN A 502 -1.09 11.24 -17.61
C GLN A 502 -1.37 12.50 -18.44
N MET A 503 -0.91 12.57 -19.70
CA MET A 503 -1.30 13.65 -20.61
C MET A 503 -2.81 13.68 -20.89
N LEU A 504 -3.43 12.52 -21.15
CA LEU A 504 -4.87 12.41 -21.36
C LEU A 504 -5.68 12.86 -20.13
N ALA A 505 -5.21 12.50 -18.92
CA ALA A 505 -5.83 12.94 -17.66
C ALA A 505 -5.71 14.46 -17.44
N LEU A 506 -4.55 15.06 -17.79
CA LEU A 506 -4.35 16.51 -17.75
C LEU A 506 -5.26 17.24 -18.75
N ILE A 507 -5.44 16.70 -19.95
CA ILE A 507 -6.37 17.24 -20.96
C ILE A 507 -7.82 17.17 -20.45
N GLN A 508 -8.22 16.07 -19.80
CA GLN A 508 -9.57 15.95 -19.21
C GLN A 508 -9.83 16.89 -18.03
N GLN A 509 -8.82 17.27 -17.25
CA GLN A 509 -8.98 18.26 -16.17
C GLN A 509 -8.98 19.72 -16.67
N GLY A 510 -8.71 19.97 -17.94
CA GLY A 510 -8.62 21.31 -18.53
C GLY A 510 -9.92 21.90 -19.11
N GLN A 511 -11.04 21.15 -19.15
CA GLN A 511 -12.29 21.61 -19.77
C GLN A 511 -13.43 21.89 -18.77
N PRO A 512 -13.98 23.11 -18.74
CA PRO A 512 -15.30 23.38 -18.18
C PRO A 512 -16.42 22.79 -19.07
N GLN A 513 -17.55 22.44 -18.45
CA GLN A 513 -18.66 21.68 -19.06
C GLN A 513 -19.28 22.31 -20.32
N ALA A 514 -19.60 21.47 -21.31
CA ALA A 514 -20.72 21.66 -22.23
C ALA A 514 -21.43 20.33 -22.55
N GLN A 515 -22.74 20.32 -22.30
CA GLN A 515 -23.82 19.35 -22.58
C GLN A 515 -23.57 18.00 -23.32
N PRO A 516 -24.20 16.90 -22.86
CA PRO A 516 -24.22 15.61 -23.57
C PRO A 516 -25.54 15.36 -24.33
N GLN A 517 -25.55 15.49 -25.67
CA GLN A 517 -26.57 14.86 -26.53
C GLN A 517 -26.24 14.99 -28.03
N GLN A 518 -25.57 13.98 -28.63
CA GLN A 518 -25.81 13.59 -30.05
C GLN A 518 -25.03 12.34 -30.55
N GLN A 519 -24.07 11.78 -29.81
CA GLN A 519 -23.16 10.77 -30.37
C GLN A 519 -23.53 9.30 -30.09
N GLN A 520 -24.82 8.96 -30.15
CA GLN A 520 -25.31 7.57 -30.01
C GLN A 520 -26.24 7.11 -31.15
N GLN A 521 -25.95 7.52 -32.39
CA GLN A 521 -26.59 6.93 -33.59
C GLN A 521 -25.62 6.49 -34.70
N GLN A 522 -24.32 6.81 -34.62
CA GLN A 522 -23.39 6.65 -35.76
C GLN A 522 -22.56 5.35 -35.76
N TRP A 523 -22.93 4.35 -34.94
CA TRP A 523 -22.24 3.05 -34.84
C TRP A 523 -23.08 1.85 -35.34
N ARG A 524 -24.03 2.09 -36.26
CA ARG A 524 -24.85 1.02 -36.89
C ARG A 524 -24.86 1.04 -38.43
N SER A 525 -23.79 1.53 -39.06
CA SER A 525 -23.61 1.44 -40.52
C SER A 525 -22.14 1.27 -40.91
N ALA A 526 -21.65 0.03 -40.92
CA ALA A 526 -20.64 -0.36 -41.92
C ALA A 526 -21.40 -0.75 -43.20
N PRO A 527 -20.85 -0.48 -44.39
CA PRO A 527 -20.26 -1.60 -45.10
C PRO A 527 -18.95 -1.28 -45.86
N ASP A 528 -18.15 -2.34 -46.00
CA ASP A 528 -17.33 -2.77 -47.14
C ASP A 528 -16.54 -1.76 -48.02
N GLY A 529 -15.25 -2.07 -48.20
CA GLY A 529 -14.48 -1.68 -49.39
C GLY A 529 -13.13 -1.00 -49.10
N PRO A 530 -12.02 -1.76 -48.97
CA PRO A 530 -10.68 -1.20 -48.88
C PRO A 530 -9.97 -1.17 -50.26
N GLU A 531 -9.28 -0.09 -50.61
CA GLU A 531 -8.00 -0.10 -51.35
C GLU A 531 -7.32 1.30 -51.34
N PRO A 532 -6.01 1.46 -51.66
CA PRO A 532 -5.07 1.79 -50.59
C PRO A 532 -4.09 2.93 -50.91
N MET A 533 -3.15 3.15 -49.97
CA MET A 533 -1.87 3.86 -50.13
C MET A 533 -1.92 5.34 -50.59
N GLN A 534 -1.34 6.21 -49.75
CA GLN A 534 0.05 6.62 -50.00
C GLN A 534 0.75 7.17 -48.75
N VAL A 535 2.06 7.01 -48.75
CA VAL A 535 3.00 7.39 -47.68
C VAL A 535 3.83 8.58 -48.17
N SER A 536 3.95 9.63 -47.36
CA SER A 536 5.16 10.43 -47.07
C SER A 536 4.74 11.57 -46.12
N ASN A 537 5.34 11.72 -44.94
CA ASN A 537 6.64 12.33 -44.69
C ASN A 537 6.81 13.70 -45.39
N ASP A 538 6.92 14.77 -44.59
CA ASP A 538 8.16 15.54 -44.61
C ASP A 538 8.36 16.35 -43.31
N MET A 539 9.63 16.54 -42.93
CA MET A 539 10.07 17.41 -41.84
C MET A 539 10.64 18.72 -42.42
N ALA A 540 10.12 19.87 -41.99
CA ALA A 540 10.82 21.15 -41.94
C ALA A 540 10.05 22.07 -40.96
N ALA A 541 10.62 22.64 -39.90
CA ALA A 541 11.79 23.51 -39.81
C ALA A 541 11.58 24.83 -40.60
N GLY A 542 11.34 25.93 -39.90
CA GLY A 542 11.14 27.25 -40.50
C GLY A 542 10.68 28.29 -39.48
N GLU A 543 11.64 29.08 -38.96
CA GLU A 543 11.35 30.30 -38.19
C GLU A 543 10.77 31.38 -39.11
N SER A 544 10.02 32.35 -38.56
CA SER A 544 10.38 33.78 -38.59
C SER A 544 9.18 34.73 -38.44
N LEU A 545 9.55 35.92 -37.99
CA LEU A 545 8.84 37.12 -37.56
C LEU A 545 7.72 37.68 -38.47
N ALA A 546 7.02 38.66 -37.86
CA ALA A 546 6.55 39.91 -38.47
C ALA A 546 5.23 39.89 -39.28
N VAL A 547 4.46 40.99 -39.42
CA VAL A 547 4.30 42.28 -38.69
C VAL A 547 3.05 42.98 -39.30
N THR A 548 2.45 43.97 -38.63
CA THR A 548 1.34 44.87 -39.11
C THR A 548 -0.02 44.23 -39.45
N GLY A 549 -1.17 44.89 -39.24
CA GLY A 549 -1.46 46.22 -38.69
C GLY A 549 -2.93 46.35 -38.23
N THR A 550 -3.26 47.25 -37.28
CA THR A 550 -4.01 48.53 -37.53
C THR A 550 -5.47 48.35 -38.00
N VAL A 551 -6.52 48.93 -37.42
CA VAL A 551 -6.76 50.30 -36.85
C VAL A 551 -7.86 50.23 -35.75
N GLY A 552 -7.72 50.84 -34.55
CA GLY A 552 -8.38 52.10 -34.10
C GLY A 552 -9.71 51.86 -33.34
N PHE A 553 -10.17 52.58 -32.30
CA PHE A 553 -9.89 53.89 -31.65
C PHE A 553 -9.82 53.68 -30.10
N ALA A 554 -8.95 54.31 -29.28
CA ALA A 554 -8.94 55.72 -28.79
C ALA A 554 -10.23 56.14 -28.01
N SER A 555 -10.24 56.89 -26.90
CA SER A 555 -9.24 57.53 -25.99
C SER A 555 -10.01 58.15 -24.78
N ALA A 556 -9.48 58.55 -23.61
CA ALA A 556 -8.18 58.46 -22.90
C ALA A 556 -8.41 58.76 -21.37
N ALA A 557 -7.38 59.15 -20.59
CA ALA A 557 -7.47 59.49 -19.15
C ALA A 557 -6.53 60.66 -18.75
N THR A 558 -6.52 61.03 -17.45
CA THR A 558 -5.39 61.60 -16.64
C THR A 558 -5.36 63.12 -16.32
N LEU A 559 -4.67 63.44 -15.20
CA LEU A 559 -4.16 64.73 -14.66
C LEU A 559 -5.12 65.49 -13.71
N GLU A 560 -4.70 66.04 -12.56
CA GLU A 560 -3.36 66.27 -11.94
C GLU A 560 -3.43 66.27 -10.40
N ALA A 561 -2.27 66.25 -9.70
CA ALA A 561 -2.19 66.43 -8.24
C ALA A 561 -0.86 67.09 -7.78
N GLY A 562 -0.95 68.08 -6.88
CA GLY A 562 0.17 68.79 -6.24
C GLY A 562 -0.25 70.19 -5.74
N ILE A 563 0.30 70.83 -4.69
CA ILE A 563 1.43 70.56 -3.79
C ILE A 563 1.21 71.30 -2.43
N ALA A 564 1.64 70.68 -1.32
CA ALA A 564 2.07 71.20 0.01
C ALA A 564 1.31 72.27 0.84
N GLY A 565 1.34 72.07 2.17
CA GLY A 565 1.57 73.16 3.15
C GLY A 565 0.60 73.30 4.34
N GLY A 566 1.03 72.90 5.55
CA GLY A 566 0.53 73.47 6.82
C GLY A 566 1.66 74.23 7.54
N PRO A 567 1.54 74.65 8.82
CA PRO A 567 0.39 74.64 9.73
C PRO A 567 0.15 76.00 10.47
N GLY A 568 -0.85 76.10 11.36
CA GLY A 568 -0.80 77.03 12.54
C GLY A 568 -1.83 78.19 12.68
N VAL A 569 -2.90 77.96 13.46
CA VAL A 569 -3.34 78.67 14.72
C VAL A 569 -2.86 80.14 14.97
N PRO A 570 -3.66 81.06 15.57
CA PRO A 570 -5.09 81.41 15.46
C PRO A 570 -5.30 82.95 15.28
N LEU A 571 -6.54 83.49 15.30
CA LEU A 571 -6.95 84.87 15.69
C LEU A 571 -8.48 84.97 15.52
N GLN A 572 -9.30 84.98 16.58
CA GLN A 572 -9.61 86.07 17.53
C GLN A 572 -10.47 87.21 16.96
N ALA A 573 -11.62 87.43 17.60
CA ALA A 573 -12.67 88.36 17.20
C ALA A 573 -12.35 89.84 17.50
N PRO A 574 -13.06 90.77 16.86
CA PRO A 574 -13.35 92.08 17.44
C PRO A 574 -14.86 92.39 17.53
N VAL A 575 -15.25 93.09 18.60
CA VAL A 575 -16.54 93.78 18.77
C VAL A 575 -16.32 95.32 18.64
N PRO A 576 -17.31 96.22 18.77
CA PRO A 576 -17.60 97.18 17.71
C PRO A 576 -17.17 98.62 18.01
N ILE A 577 -17.14 99.49 17.00
CA ILE A 577 -17.18 100.95 17.18
C ILE A 577 -18.17 101.56 16.19
N ALA A 578 -19.01 102.47 16.68
CA ALA A 578 -20.05 103.13 15.90
C ALA A 578 -19.50 104.27 15.02
N GLY A 579 -20.07 104.42 13.82
CA GLY A 579 -19.80 105.53 12.91
C GLY A 579 -21.04 105.86 12.08
N SER A 580 -21.77 106.90 12.49
CA SER A 580 -22.98 107.37 11.80
C SER A 580 -22.62 108.22 10.58
N VAL A 581 -23.00 107.78 9.37
CA VAL A 581 -23.26 108.69 8.24
C VAL A 581 -24.54 108.26 7.53
N VAL A 582 -25.47 109.20 7.39
CA VAL A 582 -26.75 109.04 6.69
C VAL A 582 -26.55 109.22 5.19
N VAL A 583 -27.00 108.27 4.37
CA VAL A 583 -27.40 108.53 2.99
C VAL A 583 -28.77 107.90 2.76
N THR A 584 -29.76 108.74 2.54
CA THR A 584 -31.10 108.34 2.10
C THR A 584 -31.09 108.06 0.59
N SER A 585 -31.80 107.02 0.16
CA SER A 585 -32.67 106.97 -1.05
C SER A 585 -32.69 105.60 -1.72
N SER A 586 -33.84 104.92 -1.57
CA SER A 586 -34.52 104.13 -2.60
C SER A 586 -33.95 102.78 -3.07
N ASN A 587 -34.83 101.77 -2.98
CA ASN A 587 -34.98 100.63 -3.89
C ASN A 587 -33.95 99.49 -3.83
N ASN A 588 -33.76 98.89 -2.65
CA ASN A 588 -33.73 97.42 -2.53
C ASN A 588 -33.94 96.93 -1.07
N ALA A 589 -34.86 97.56 -0.35
CA ALA A 589 -35.39 96.95 0.86
C ALA A 589 -36.28 95.77 0.45
N LEU A 590 -35.73 94.55 0.51
CA LEU A 590 -36.52 93.33 0.51
C LEU A 590 -37.63 93.52 1.55
N SER A 591 -38.89 93.30 1.15
CA SER A 591 -40.02 93.40 2.08
C SER A 591 -39.74 92.49 3.29
N SER A 592 -40.21 92.85 4.49
CA SER A 592 -40.03 91.99 5.67
C SER A 592 -40.58 90.58 5.42
N ALA A 593 -41.60 90.46 4.56
CA ALA A 593 -42.12 89.20 4.05
C ALA A 593 -41.10 88.40 3.22
N GLN A 594 -40.31 89.04 2.34
CA GLN A 594 -39.26 88.38 1.56
C GLN A 594 -38.08 87.97 2.45
N ILE A 595 -37.71 88.79 3.44
CA ILE A 595 -36.67 88.42 4.41
C ILE A 595 -37.12 87.20 5.23
N ALA A 596 -38.37 87.17 5.69
CA ALA A 596 -38.96 86.02 6.37
C ALA A 596 -39.03 84.77 5.46
N GLU A 597 -39.37 84.92 4.18
CA GLU A 597 -39.41 83.83 3.21
C GLU A 597 -38.01 83.24 2.92
N TYR A 598 -36.97 84.09 2.86
CA TYR A 598 -35.58 83.63 2.77
C TYR A 598 -35.10 82.96 4.06
N GLN A 599 -35.53 83.42 5.23
CA GLN A 599 -35.23 82.79 6.52
C GLN A 599 -35.91 81.41 6.67
N ASP A 600 -37.18 81.26 6.26
CA ASP A 600 -37.88 79.98 6.23
C ASP A 600 -37.26 78.99 5.23
N LYS A 601 -36.80 79.48 4.06
CA LYS A 601 -36.00 78.68 3.13
C LYS A 601 -34.64 78.28 3.70
N LEU A 602 -33.97 79.17 4.45
CA LEU A 602 -32.71 78.85 5.11
C LEU A 602 -32.90 77.74 6.15
N GLY A 603 -33.90 77.86 7.04
CA GLY A 603 -34.19 76.85 8.05
C GLY A 603 -34.60 75.50 7.45
N LYS A 604 -35.31 75.49 6.32
CA LYS A 604 -35.61 74.24 5.58
C LYS A 604 -34.35 73.59 5.02
N LEU A 605 -33.45 74.37 4.41
CA LEU A 605 -32.16 73.88 3.91
C LEU A 605 -31.24 73.40 5.04
N GLU A 606 -31.32 74.01 6.22
CA GLU A 606 -30.54 73.63 7.41
C GLU A 606 -31.02 72.29 7.97
N ILE A 607 -32.34 72.07 8.09
CA ILE A 607 -32.95 70.77 8.44
C ILE A 607 -32.60 69.70 7.38
N GLU A 608 -32.62 70.05 6.10
CA GLU A 608 -32.26 69.13 5.01
C GLU A 608 -30.76 68.78 5.03
N ALA A 609 -29.89 69.72 5.42
CA ALA A 609 -28.47 69.46 5.64
C ALA A 609 -28.22 68.53 6.85
N GLU A 610 -28.90 68.75 7.98
CA GLU A 610 -28.83 67.85 9.14
C GLU A 610 -29.30 66.42 8.79
N ALA A 611 -30.35 66.29 7.97
CA ALA A 611 -30.83 65.00 7.47
C ALA A 611 -29.80 64.32 6.54
N VAL A 612 -29.11 65.09 5.68
CA VAL A 612 -28.03 64.59 4.83
C VAL A 612 -26.81 64.15 5.64
N ASP A 613 -26.44 64.88 6.70
CA ASP A 613 -25.33 64.50 7.57
C ASP A 613 -25.64 63.28 8.43
N SER A 614 -26.87 63.14 8.90
CA SER A 614 -27.38 61.90 9.51
C SER A 614 -27.29 60.71 8.54
N LEU A 615 -27.74 60.88 7.30
CA LEU A 615 -27.59 59.85 6.27
C LEU A 615 -26.11 59.52 5.99
N ARG A 616 -25.22 60.51 5.89
CA ARG A 616 -23.76 60.27 5.75
C ARG A 616 -23.21 59.46 6.92
N ALA A 617 -23.62 59.73 8.15
CA ALA A 617 -23.20 58.95 9.32
C ALA A 617 -23.69 57.50 9.25
N THR A 618 -24.93 57.25 8.81
CA THR A 618 -25.41 55.87 8.62
C THR A 618 -24.63 55.14 7.52
N VAL A 619 -24.29 55.83 6.42
CA VAL A 619 -23.50 55.25 5.31
C VAL A 619 -22.07 54.91 5.76
N THR A 620 -21.41 55.73 6.57
CA THR A 620 -20.06 55.41 7.08
C THR A 620 -20.07 54.22 8.03
N GLU A 621 -21.07 54.11 8.91
CA GLU A 621 -21.22 52.96 9.82
C GLU A 621 -21.58 51.67 9.07
N LEU A 622 -22.46 51.73 8.06
CA LEU A 622 -22.73 50.59 7.17
C LEU A 622 -21.49 50.17 6.38
N THR A 623 -20.70 51.13 5.88
CA THR A 623 -19.43 50.85 5.17
C THR A 623 -18.42 50.19 6.10
N LYS A 624 -18.34 50.62 7.36
CA LYS A 624 -17.50 50.01 8.39
C LYS A 624 -17.92 48.56 8.67
N ARG A 625 -19.21 48.31 8.93
CA ARG A 625 -19.74 46.94 9.12
C ARG A 625 -19.50 46.05 7.90
N LEU A 626 -19.65 46.58 6.69
CA LEU A 626 -19.39 45.83 5.46
C LEU A 626 -17.91 45.40 5.39
N LYS A 627 -16.98 46.31 5.67
CA LYS A 627 -15.54 46.03 5.71
C LYS A 627 -15.14 45.04 6.81
N GLU A 628 -15.77 45.10 7.98
CA GLU A 628 -15.62 44.11 9.05
C GLU A 628 -16.11 42.72 8.58
N LYS A 629 -17.27 42.65 7.91
CA LYS A 629 -17.79 41.39 7.35
C LYS A 629 -16.89 40.84 6.24
N GLU A 630 -16.39 41.67 5.33
CA GLU A 630 -15.38 41.27 4.33
C GLU A 630 -14.13 40.66 5.00
N SER A 631 -13.63 41.27 6.08
CA SER A 631 -12.51 40.72 6.85
C SER A 631 -12.83 39.32 7.42
N THR A 632 -14.01 39.14 8.02
CA THR A 632 -14.42 37.82 8.55
C THR A 632 -14.61 36.76 7.45
N ILE A 633 -15.10 37.15 6.27
CA ILE A 633 -15.25 36.27 5.11
C ILE A 633 -13.87 35.83 4.60
N ASN A 634 -12.91 36.75 4.49
CA ASN A 634 -11.55 36.45 4.07
C ASN A 634 -10.87 35.48 5.05
N GLU A 635 -10.97 35.71 6.35
CA GLU A 635 -10.37 34.84 7.37
C GLU A 635 -11.01 33.43 7.38
N LEU A 636 -12.35 33.33 7.28
CA LEU A 636 -13.04 32.05 7.12
C LEU A 636 -12.64 31.33 5.81
N SER A 637 -12.40 32.07 4.72
CA SER A 637 -11.94 31.49 3.46
C SER A 637 -10.52 30.90 3.59
N GLU A 638 -9.63 31.56 4.34
CA GLU A 638 -8.27 31.09 4.57
C GLU A 638 -8.25 29.86 5.51
N GLN A 639 -9.09 29.87 6.56
CA GLN A 639 -9.29 28.71 7.44
C GLN A 639 -9.85 27.51 6.65
N ARG A 640 -10.83 27.73 5.75
CA ARG A 640 -11.36 26.70 4.86
C ARG A 640 -10.27 26.13 3.95
N ALA A 641 -9.44 26.98 3.33
CA ALA A 641 -8.34 26.53 2.47
C ALA A 641 -7.26 25.75 3.24
N LYS A 642 -6.97 26.13 4.50
CA LYS A 642 -6.07 25.39 5.40
C LYS A 642 -6.62 24.00 5.72
N LEU A 643 -7.92 23.90 6.07
CA LEU A 643 -8.60 22.64 6.33
C LEU A 643 -8.65 21.74 5.09
N GLU A 644 -8.97 22.30 3.91
CA GLU A 644 -9.00 21.56 2.64
C GLU A 644 -7.62 21.01 2.26
N ASN A 645 -6.55 21.78 2.47
CA ASN A 645 -5.19 21.30 2.27
C ASN A 645 -4.78 20.22 3.29
N TYR A 646 -5.24 20.31 4.53
CA TYR A 646 -5.01 19.29 5.55
C TYR A 646 -5.73 17.97 5.22
N THR A 647 -7.00 18.03 4.80
CA THR A 647 -7.76 16.83 4.40
C THR A 647 -7.20 16.21 3.12
N LYS A 648 -6.83 17.01 2.10
CA LYS A 648 -6.13 16.51 0.90
C LYS A 648 -4.82 15.80 1.23
N LYS A 649 -3.96 16.39 2.08
CA LYS A 649 -2.70 15.76 2.52
C LYS A 649 -2.94 14.46 3.30
N THR A 650 -3.94 14.45 4.18
CA THR A 650 -4.29 13.27 4.99
C THR A 650 -4.82 12.14 4.10
N LEU A 651 -5.74 12.45 3.17
CA LEU A 651 -6.28 11.51 2.21
C LEU A 651 -5.19 10.94 1.31
N HIS A 652 -4.30 11.79 0.78
CA HIS A 652 -3.15 11.34 -0.01
C HIS A 652 -2.24 10.42 0.80
N ALA A 653 -1.93 10.74 2.07
CA ALA A 653 -1.10 9.89 2.93
C ALA A 653 -1.74 8.51 3.20
N VAL A 654 -3.06 8.46 3.38
CA VAL A 654 -3.81 7.19 3.52
C VAL A 654 -3.81 6.42 2.19
N GLN A 655 -4.10 7.09 1.07
CA GLN A 655 -4.10 6.49 -0.26
C GLN A 655 -2.73 5.90 -0.63
N THR A 656 -1.62 6.62 -0.37
CA THR A 656 -0.26 6.12 -0.59
C THR A 656 0.02 4.87 0.26
N LYS A 657 -0.32 4.88 1.56
CA LYS A 657 -0.16 3.70 2.42
C LYS A 657 -0.97 2.50 1.92
N TYR A 658 -2.21 2.73 1.50
CA TYR A 658 -3.09 1.67 0.98
C TYR A 658 -2.56 1.10 -0.34
N MET A 659 -2.07 1.96 -1.24
CA MET A 659 -1.45 1.56 -2.50
C MET A 659 -0.19 0.71 -2.30
N VAL A 660 0.66 1.06 -1.33
CA VAL A 660 1.84 0.26 -0.94
C VAL A 660 1.45 -1.08 -0.30
N ALA A 661 0.38 -1.12 0.52
CA ALA A 661 -0.13 -2.37 1.07
C ALA A 661 -0.68 -3.29 -0.04
N VAL A 662 -1.47 -2.75 -0.97
CA VAL A 662 -2.03 -3.49 -2.11
C VAL A 662 -0.93 -4.02 -3.03
N SER A 663 0.10 -3.23 -3.36
CA SER A 663 1.21 -3.71 -4.18
C SER A 663 2.06 -4.77 -3.47
N SER A 664 2.30 -4.62 -2.16
CA SER A 664 2.95 -5.65 -1.33
C SER A 664 2.18 -6.97 -1.33
N HIS A 665 0.87 -6.94 -1.09
CA HIS A 665 0.04 -8.14 -1.14
C HIS A 665 -0.04 -8.75 -2.54
N ARG A 666 -0.10 -7.94 -3.60
CA ARG A 666 -0.05 -8.42 -4.98
C ARG A 666 1.26 -9.15 -5.29
N ASN A 667 2.39 -8.62 -4.82
CA ASN A 667 3.68 -9.28 -4.97
C ASN A 667 3.74 -10.61 -4.20
N GLN A 668 3.23 -10.66 -2.96
CA GLN A 668 3.13 -11.91 -2.18
C GLN A 668 2.22 -12.96 -2.83
N VAL A 669 1.15 -12.55 -3.52
CA VAL A 669 0.28 -13.45 -4.28
C VAL A 669 1.02 -14.00 -5.51
N ASN A 670 1.73 -13.15 -6.25
CA ASN A 670 2.55 -13.59 -7.39
C ASN A 670 3.64 -14.58 -6.96
N GLU A 671 4.41 -14.28 -5.91
CA GLU A 671 5.46 -15.17 -5.38
C GLU A 671 4.90 -16.53 -4.94
N LYS A 672 3.72 -16.54 -4.30
CA LYS A 672 3.01 -17.78 -3.95
C LYS A 672 2.55 -18.54 -5.19
N GLN A 673 2.07 -17.85 -6.23
CA GLN A 673 1.66 -18.50 -7.49
C GLN A 673 2.86 -19.14 -8.20
N GLU A 674 3.98 -18.43 -8.34
CA GLU A 674 5.22 -18.98 -8.89
C GLU A 674 5.71 -20.20 -8.10
N ARG A 675 5.54 -20.18 -6.78
CA ARG A 675 5.87 -21.31 -5.91
C ARG A 675 4.95 -22.52 -6.13
N VAL A 676 3.64 -22.29 -6.34
CA VAL A 676 2.67 -23.33 -6.71
C VAL A 676 3.02 -23.92 -8.08
N ASP A 677 3.24 -23.09 -9.10
CA ASP A 677 3.58 -23.52 -10.46
C ASP A 677 4.87 -24.36 -10.49
N PHE A 678 5.88 -23.97 -9.71
CA PHE A 678 7.11 -24.75 -9.53
C PHE A 678 6.85 -26.13 -8.90
N LEU A 679 6.02 -26.20 -7.84
CA LEU A 679 5.67 -27.45 -7.18
C LEU A 679 4.80 -28.35 -8.07
N GLU A 680 3.89 -27.78 -8.86
CA GLU A 680 3.14 -28.51 -9.88
C GLU A 680 4.05 -29.12 -10.93
N LYS A 681 5.01 -28.34 -11.45
CA LYS A 681 5.99 -28.83 -12.43
C LYS A 681 6.81 -29.99 -11.85
N LYS A 682 7.33 -29.84 -10.62
CA LYS A 682 8.00 -30.92 -9.87
C LYS A 682 7.12 -32.16 -9.74
N MET A 683 5.83 -32.02 -9.39
CA MET A 683 4.91 -33.15 -9.29
C MET A 683 4.62 -33.83 -10.63
N LYS A 684 4.57 -33.08 -11.73
CA LYS A 684 4.43 -33.61 -13.09
C LYS A 684 5.68 -34.40 -13.50
N GLU A 685 6.88 -33.87 -13.22
CA GLU A 685 8.18 -34.53 -13.45
C GLU A 685 8.30 -35.85 -12.66
N VAL A 686 7.96 -35.86 -11.37
CA VAL A 686 7.99 -37.06 -10.52
C VAL A 686 7.00 -38.12 -11.01
N ARG A 687 5.76 -37.74 -11.37
CA ARG A 687 4.78 -38.66 -11.97
C ARG A 687 5.27 -39.25 -13.29
N ALA A 688 5.91 -38.45 -14.13
CA ALA A 688 6.50 -38.93 -15.38
C ALA A 688 7.69 -39.89 -15.13
N SER A 689 8.55 -39.65 -14.13
CA SER A 689 9.62 -40.58 -13.77
C SER A 689 9.06 -41.92 -13.28
N TYR A 690 8.11 -41.88 -12.33
CA TYR A 690 7.47 -43.07 -11.80
C TYR A 690 6.78 -43.91 -12.88
N SER A 691 6.09 -43.26 -13.83
CA SER A 691 5.47 -43.94 -14.97
C SER A 691 6.50 -44.60 -15.90
N ARG A 692 7.66 -43.97 -16.14
CA ARG A 692 8.77 -44.59 -16.90
C ARG A 692 9.38 -45.77 -16.15
N GLU A 693 9.62 -45.64 -14.85
CA GLU A 693 10.14 -46.72 -14.00
C GLU A 693 9.17 -47.92 -13.97
N GLN A 694 7.86 -47.66 -13.86
CA GLN A 694 6.82 -48.69 -13.93
C GLN A 694 6.82 -49.40 -15.30
N ALA A 695 6.94 -48.66 -16.40
CA ALA A 695 7.02 -49.24 -17.74
C ALA A 695 8.28 -50.10 -17.93
N LEU A 696 9.44 -49.64 -17.44
CA LEU A 696 10.69 -50.40 -17.46
C LEU A 696 10.59 -51.69 -16.64
N MET A 697 10.09 -51.62 -15.39
CA MET A 697 9.86 -52.80 -14.56
C MET A 697 8.93 -53.81 -15.25
N MET A 698 7.83 -53.34 -15.84
CA MET A 698 6.87 -54.19 -16.54
C MET A 698 7.48 -54.83 -17.80
N SER A 699 8.34 -54.12 -18.53
CA SER A 699 9.14 -54.67 -19.63
C SER A 699 10.10 -55.76 -19.15
N SER A 700 10.85 -55.51 -18.06
CA SER A 700 11.76 -56.51 -17.49
C SER A 700 11.03 -57.75 -16.96
N PHE A 701 9.87 -57.58 -16.32
CA PHE A 701 9.03 -58.71 -15.90
C PHE A 701 8.50 -59.52 -17.08
N TYR A 702 8.09 -58.86 -18.17
CA TYR A 702 7.68 -59.53 -19.40
C TYR A 702 8.85 -60.31 -20.03
N GLU A 703 10.03 -59.69 -20.13
CA GLU A 703 11.24 -60.33 -20.67
C GLU A 703 11.64 -61.57 -19.85
N ILE A 704 11.71 -61.45 -18.52
CA ILE A 704 11.95 -62.58 -17.59
C ILE A 704 10.89 -63.67 -17.76
N GLY A 705 9.62 -63.30 -17.91
CA GLY A 705 8.52 -64.22 -18.17
C GLY A 705 8.70 -65.01 -19.47
N THR A 706 9.02 -64.33 -20.58
CA THR A 706 9.27 -64.99 -21.87
C THR A 706 10.52 -65.86 -21.84
N GLU A 707 11.56 -65.48 -21.09
CA GLU A 707 12.78 -66.27 -20.91
C GLU A 707 12.49 -67.53 -20.08
N MET A 708 11.75 -67.41 -18.97
CA MET A 708 11.24 -68.56 -18.21
C MET A 708 10.35 -69.48 -19.05
N GLN A 709 9.58 -68.94 -20.00
CA GLN A 709 8.72 -69.73 -20.89
C GLN A 709 9.48 -70.35 -22.08
N ARG A 710 10.65 -69.82 -22.47
CA ARG A 710 11.57 -70.44 -23.44
C ARG A 710 12.43 -71.54 -22.83
N ARG A 711 12.77 -71.45 -21.54
CA ARG A 711 13.59 -72.43 -20.81
C ARG A 711 13.06 -73.89 -20.66
N PRO A 712 11.75 -74.22 -20.68
CA PRO A 712 11.29 -75.60 -20.49
C PRO A 712 11.77 -76.53 -21.60
N GLY A 713 11.91 -76.01 -22.82
CA GLY A 713 12.48 -76.76 -23.95
C GLY A 713 13.96 -77.04 -23.76
N SER A 714 14.75 -76.03 -23.39
CA SER A 714 16.22 -76.14 -23.27
C SER A 714 16.65 -77.11 -22.17
N TRP A 715 16.07 -77.02 -20.96
CA TRP A 715 16.48 -77.89 -19.85
C TRP A 715 16.08 -79.36 -20.08
N LEU A 716 14.89 -79.61 -20.64
CA LEU A 716 14.43 -80.95 -21.02
C LEU A 716 15.11 -81.51 -22.29
N ALA A 717 15.68 -80.64 -23.14
CA ALA A 717 16.52 -81.05 -24.26
C ALA A 717 17.91 -81.48 -23.75
N ASN A 718 18.56 -80.66 -22.93
CA ASN A 718 19.88 -80.96 -22.35
C ASN A 718 19.85 -82.26 -21.53
N LYS A 719 18.82 -82.47 -20.71
CA LYS A 719 18.69 -83.72 -19.94
C LYS A 719 18.52 -84.96 -20.85
N ARG A 720 17.81 -84.83 -21.98
CA ARG A 720 17.65 -85.91 -22.98
C ARG A 720 18.89 -86.14 -23.84
N THR A 721 19.70 -85.11 -24.13
CA THR A 721 20.99 -85.30 -24.81
C THR A 721 22.01 -85.93 -23.86
N GLU A 722 22.01 -85.56 -22.58
CA GLU A 722 22.86 -86.17 -21.55
C GLU A 722 22.52 -87.65 -21.30
N GLU A 723 21.24 -88.02 -21.22
CA GLU A 723 20.82 -89.44 -21.16
C GLU A 723 21.21 -90.21 -22.43
N ARG A 724 21.10 -89.60 -23.62
CA ARG A 724 21.54 -90.22 -24.89
C ARG A 724 23.06 -90.37 -24.96
N ALA A 725 23.82 -89.44 -24.40
CA ALA A 725 25.28 -89.54 -24.30
C ALA A 725 25.69 -90.67 -23.35
N LYS A 726 25.08 -90.75 -22.17
CA LYS A 726 25.31 -91.84 -21.19
C LYS A 726 24.97 -93.23 -21.77
N ARG A 727 23.88 -93.35 -22.56
CA ARG A 727 23.55 -94.61 -23.27
C ARG A 727 24.52 -94.95 -24.41
N ARG A 728 25.31 -93.99 -24.93
CA ARG A 728 26.34 -94.23 -25.95
C ARG A 728 27.73 -94.56 -25.39
N GLN A 729 27.97 -94.32 -24.09
CA GLN A 729 29.22 -94.68 -23.42
C GLN A 729 29.16 -96.04 -22.69
N GLY A 730 28.00 -96.70 -22.69
CA GLY A 730 27.76 -98.02 -22.07
C GLY A 730 27.39 -99.11 -23.07
N ALA A 731 27.82 -98.99 -24.32
CA ALA A 731 27.57 -99.93 -25.42
C ALA A 731 28.87 -100.22 -26.18
#